data_AF-A0A2W5QLK7-F1
#
_entry.id   AF-A0A2W5QLK7-F1
#
_cell.length_a   1.000
_cell.length_b   1.000
_cell.length_c   1.000
_cell.angle_alpha   90.00
_cell.angle_beta   90.00
_cell.angle_gamma   90.00
#
_symmetry.space_group_name_H-M   'P 1'
#
loop_
_entity.id
_entity.type
_entity.pdbx_description
1 polymer ?
#
loop_
_entity_poly.entity_id
_entity_poly.type
_entity_poly.pdbx_seq_one_letter_code
_entity_poly.pdbx_strand_id
1 'polypeptide(L)'
;MVFPRSDSIISREGRTYALRHIVLNNLTLLDIVAVDKSISLTTGEVLRPDILCFNPESRTLVVFEIKRDKLTERQAVTELAGYEQELRNALPFLGDFDVNLVVLSTQWDTLLNHAISNFNTWSGKHCLALKVSADQRPFTLTCHVPDAWQLRGSNGLPQEALQTIDVCLYEDGDGEDEQIPAELITAINIIARSGDRHESHGFVMLWRDHANLGNGQWSLTLCGVDPIAMHTWCSRHGLPFRSSKLTEYLEQHAADTPSQAPSSIYKIAKDSFPVLRGKYRPTFETACAWDDKMSLLRRRASPMYFEFWGVLGDYARDFICHRDVRERYIPYIERHQLDWTHPDVAFPLIGNICGDIPFPDGVVRCSDVFEAGIKLGLHEALARISQESADEERKLAALMRWTLLEATRVVIEMAEIYRTVAEVAEPPPPLSTAKDTRASSAASLCTWVIDHLIGDDNVVHQRCFEIGRWGALFFSDWLDEREQQAFVHANAEALANPLREMLGPLLNSANPFEMEAGRTSALRAFLRQVAITSSAELAVHPSPFNAVQAVDLLSAFRDHGVRGLDEVVPAVLHTVGEMPDMAIDWDGMRESVRKIFESGCKWPTVMLSQNGVWGVGEVDLQLRKLLIPIGDPDVEVYFVDDKAVASFSVKMTWPELRKKFTVSSDDRLKAS
;
A
#
# COMPACT_ATOMS: atom_id res chain seq x y z
N MET A 1 11.99 8.04 -4.74
CA MET A 1 11.34 7.83 -6.06
C MET A 1 9.84 7.85 -5.87
N VAL A 2 9.09 8.53 -6.74
CA VAL A 2 7.64 8.60 -6.62
C VAL A 2 7.00 7.53 -7.47
N PHE A 3 6.91 6.33 -6.90
CA PHE A 3 5.78 5.51 -7.28
C PHE A 3 4.53 6.22 -6.74
N PRO A 4 3.45 6.39 -7.51
CA PRO A 4 2.19 6.94 -7.00
C PRO A 4 1.58 6.03 -5.91
N ARG A 5 2.13 6.10 -4.69
CA ARG A 5 1.92 5.16 -3.57
C ARG A 5 0.55 5.31 -2.88
N SER A 6 -0.36 6.14 -3.39
CA SER A 6 -1.73 6.31 -2.89
C SER A 6 -2.70 6.45 -4.05
N ASP A 7 -3.68 5.55 -4.17
CA ASP A 7 -4.80 5.54 -5.13
C ASP A 7 -4.46 5.73 -6.64
N SER A 8 -3.21 6.01 -7.01
CA SER A 8 -2.80 6.57 -8.29
C SER A 8 -1.96 5.61 -9.16
N ILE A 9 -1.22 4.64 -8.59
CA ILE A 9 -0.77 3.46 -9.37
C ILE A 9 -1.95 2.54 -9.69
N ILE A 10 -2.95 2.56 -8.80
CA ILE A 10 -4.25 1.93 -8.99
C ILE A 10 -5.28 2.99 -9.45
N SER A 11 -4.86 4.13 -10.05
CA SER A 11 -5.87 4.96 -10.70
C SER A 11 -6.32 4.20 -11.93
N ARG A 12 -7.52 3.64 -11.83
CA ARG A 12 -8.23 3.08 -12.96
C ARG A 12 -8.45 4.08 -14.09
N GLU A 13 -8.31 5.37 -13.83
CA GLU A 13 -8.21 6.39 -14.86
C GLU A 13 -6.97 6.18 -15.74
N GLY A 14 -5.80 5.87 -15.16
CA GLY A 14 -4.60 5.48 -15.90
C GLY A 14 -4.81 4.22 -16.76
N ARG A 15 -5.50 3.19 -16.23
CA ARG A 15 -5.93 2.03 -17.05
C ARG A 15 -6.91 2.44 -18.14
N THR A 16 -7.98 3.17 -17.81
CA THR A 16 -8.97 3.68 -18.77
C THR A 16 -8.31 4.49 -19.87
N TYR A 17 -7.29 5.29 -19.53
CA TYR A 17 -6.51 6.10 -20.45
C TYR A 17 -5.60 5.24 -21.35
N ALA A 18 -4.88 4.27 -20.78
CA ALA A 18 -4.08 3.31 -21.55
C ALA A 18 -4.96 2.50 -22.51
N LEU A 19 -6.12 2.03 -22.05
CA LEU A 19 -7.10 1.30 -22.87
C LEU A 19 -7.64 2.16 -24.02
N ARG A 20 -7.84 3.47 -23.82
CA ARG A 20 -8.19 4.36 -24.93
C ARG A 20 -7.11 4.44 -25.97
N HIS A 21 -5.85 4.57 -25.57
CA HIS A 21 -4.74 4.58 -26.53
C HIS A 21 -4.70 3.28 -27.33
N ILE A 22 -4.94 2.13 -26.68
CA ILE A 22 -5.07 0.84 -27.37
C ILE A 22 -6.21 0.87 -28.40
N VAL A 23 -7.41 1.30 -28.01
CA VAL A 23 -8.55 1.34 -28.94
C VAL A 23 -8.30 2.34 -30.07
N LEU A 24 -7.83 3.55 -29.78
CA LEU A 24 -7.57 4.59 -30.78
C LEU A 24 -6.53 4.15 -31.81
N ASN A 25 -5.46 3.46 -31.39
CA ASN A 25 -4.46 2.90 -32.30
C ASN A 25 -5.09 1.89 -33.27
N ASN A 26 -6.08 1.11 -32.80
CA ASN A 26 -6.81 0.15 -33.62
C ASN A 26 -7.83 0.79 -34.58
N LEU A 27 -8.11 2.11 -34.48
CA LEU A 27 -9.02 2.81 -35.39
C LEU A 27 -8.33 3.37 -36.65
N THR A 28 -7.01 3.22 -36.76
CA THR A 28 -6.20 3.82 -37.84
C THR A 28 -6.45 3.20 -39.22
N LEU A 29 -6.76 1.89 -39.27
CA LEU A 29 -7.06 1.14 -40.48
C LEU A 29 -8.23 0.18 -40.21
N LEU A 30 -9.39 0.44 -40.83
CA LEU A 30 -10.61 -0.31 -40.60
C LEU A 30 -11.25 -0.77 -41.91
N ASP A 31 -11.44 -2.08 -42.04
CA ASP A 31 -12.28 -2.70 -43.06
C ASP A 31 -13.70 -2.87 -42.51
N ILE A 32 -14.70 -2.33 -43.20
CA ILE A 32 -16.10 -2.45 -42.78
C ILE A 32 -16.60 -3.87 -43.09
N VAL A 33 -17.01 -4.59 -42.05
CA VAL A 33 -17.59 -5.94 -42.14
C VAL A 33 -19.11 -5.85 -42.27
N ALA A 34 -19.77 -5.06 -41.42
CA ALA A 34 -21.21 -4.88 -41.41
C ALA A 34 -21.61 -3.45 -41.00
N VAL A 35 -22.72 -2.96 -41.54
CA VAL A 35 -23.36 -1.69 -41.16
C VAL A 35 -24.86 -1.94 -41.09
N ASP A 36 -25.46 -1.84 -39.90
CA ASP A 36 -26.87 -2.15 -39.64
C ASP A 36 -27.34 -3.48 -40.29
N LYS A 37 -26.50 -4.51 -40.19
CA LYS A 37 -26.76 -5.86 -40.70
C LYS A 37 -26.66 -6.86 -39.59
N SER A 38 -27.51 -7.89 -39.63
CA SER A 38 -27.47 -8.93 -38.62
C SER A 38 -26.17 -9.71 -38.73
N ILE A 39 -25.47 -9.87 -37.61
CA ILE A 39 -24.28 -10.71 -37.50
C ILE A 39 -24.59 -12.10 -36.94
N SER A 40 -25.85 -12.38 -36.60
CA SER A 40 -26.26 -13.68 -36.04
C SER A 40 -26.12 -14.83 -37.05
N LEU A 41 -25.51 -15.92 -36.60
CA LEU A 41 -25.39 -17.20 -37.27
C LEU A 41 -26.66 -18.05 -37.11
N THR A 42 -27.50 -17.75 -36.13
CA THR A 42 -28.73 -18.49 -35.84
C THR A 42 -29.89 -17.96 -36.66
N THR A 43 -30.58 -18.86 -37.36
CA THR A 43 -31.78 -18.47 -38.13
C THR A 43 -32.89 -17.99 -37.19
N GLY A 44 -33.40 -16.78 -37.44
CA GLY A 44 -34.48 -16.16 -36.66
C GLY A 44 -34.01 -15.20 -35.57
N GLU A 45 -32.71 -15.15 -35.29
CA GLU A 45 -32.11 -14.17 -34.38
C GLU A 45 -31.63 -12.93 -35.16
N VAL A 46 -31.73 -11.76 -34.53
CA VAL A 46 -31.35 -10.48 -35.13
C VAL A 46 -30.48 -9.71 -34.16
N LEU A 47 -29.18 -9.60 -34.49
CA LEU A 47 -28.18 -8.85 -33.74
C LEU A 47 -27.49 -7.88 -34.69
N ARG A 48 -27.79 -6.59 -34.61
CA ARG A 48 -27.36 -5.58 -35.58
C ARG A 48 -26.50 -4.49 -34.94
N PRO A 49 -25.18 -4.65 -34.89
CA PRO A 49 -24.31 -3.53 -34.53
C PRO A 49 -24.47 -2.40 -35.55
N ASP A 50 -24.34 -1.15 -35.10
CA ASP A 50 -24.39 0.00 -36.03
C ASP A 50 -23.28 -0.11 -37.07
N ILE A 51 -22.05 -0.40 -36.63
CA ILE A 51 -20.92 -0.71 -37.50
C ILE A 51 -20.06 -1.80 -36.86
N LEU A 52 -19.74 -2.84 -37.62
CA LEU A 52 -18.68 -3.78 -37.29
C LEU A 52 -17.55 -3.59 -38.28
N CYS A 53 -16.35 -3.35 -37.76
CA CYS A 53 -15.12 -3.23 -38.53
C CYS A 53 -14.11 -4.30 -38.11
N PHE A 54 -13.13 -4.54 -38.97
CA PHE A 54 -11.95 -5.34 -38.71
C PHE A 54 -10.71 -4.51 -39.01
N ASN A 55 -9.75 -4.46 -38.09
CA ASN A 55 -8.44 -3.91 -38.36
C ASN A 55 -7.52 -5.05 -38.85
N PRO A 56 -7.10 -5.06 -40.12
CA PRO A 56 -6.29 -6.16 -40.66
C PRO A 56 -4.84 -6.17 -40.15
N GLU A 57 -4.33 -5.04 -39.66
CA GLU A 57 -2.97 -4.93 -39.14
C GLU A 57 -2.87 -5.51 -37.73
N SER A 58 -3.74 -5.08 -36.83
CA SER A 58 -3.78 -5.59 -35.45
C SER A 58 -4.61 -6.86 -35.29
N ARG A 59 -5.38 -7.24 -36.31
CA ARG A 59 -6.34 -8.35 -36.31
C ARG A 59 -7.45 -8.22 -35.26
N THR A 60 -7.80 -6.99 -34.88
CA THR A 60 -8.85 -6.71 -33.91
C THR A 60 -10.18 -6.40 -34.59
N LEU A 61 -11.28 -6.91 -34.03
CA LEU A 61 -12.64 -6.47 -34.38
C LEU A 61 -12.98 -5.19 -33.63
N VAL A 62 -13.66 -4.26 -34.29
CA VAL A 62 -14.11 -3.01 -33.70
C VAL A 62 -15.61 -2.87 -33.89
N VAL A 63 -16.35 -2.86 -32.77
CA VAL A 63 -17.81 -2.70 -32.75
C VAL A 63 -18.13 -1.25 -32.41
N PHE A 64 -18.85 -0.56 -33.29
CA PHE A 64 -19.39 0.76 -33.01
C PHE A 64 -20.86 0.68 -32.67
N GLU A 65 -21.24 1.40 -31.62
CA GLU A 65 -22.62 1.53 -31.17
C GLU A 65 -22.95 3.00 -30.89
N ILE A 66 -24.02 3.51 -31.48
CA ILE A 66 -24.40 4.92 -31.52
C ILE A 66 -25.71 5.13 -30.77
N LYS A 67 -25.64 5.80 -29.62
CA LYS A 67 -26.81 6.15 -28.80
C LYS A 67 -27.22 7.60 -29.00
N ARG A 68 -28.50 7.79 -29.37
CA ARG A 68 -29.06 9.11 -29.70
C ARG A 68 -30.04 9.63 -28.65
N ASP A 69 -30.72 8.72 -27.93
CA ASP A 69 -31.80 9.03 -27.00
C ASP A 69 -31.65 8.30 -25.65
N LYS A 70 -32.03 8.96 -24.54
CA LYS A 70 -31.97 8.44 -23.15
C LYS A 70 -32.58 7.05 -22.93
N LEU A 71 -33.64 6.71 -23.68
CA LEU A 71 -34.35 5.43 -23.51
C LEU A 71 -33.56 4.24 -24.07
N THR A 72 -32.71 4.47 -25.08
CA THR A 72 -31.95 3.43 -25.79
C THR A 72 -30.66 3.02 -25.06
N GLU A 73 -30.24 3.80 -24.06
CA GLU A 73 -28.99 3.57 -23.32
C GLU A 73 -29.05 2.32 -22.41
N ARG A 74 -30.25 1.94 -21.94
CA ARG A 74 -30.46 0.73 -21.12
C ARG A 74 -30.23 -0.58 -21.89
N GLN A 75 -30.28 -0.53 -23.22
CA GLN A 75 -30.07 -1.70 -24.09
C GLN A 75 -28.63 -1.82 -24.56
N ALA A 76 -27.84 -0.74 -24.49
CA ALA A 76 -26.47 -0.68 -25.02
C ALA A 76 -25.59 -1.80 -24.47
N VAL A 77 -25.65 -2.05 -23.17
CA VAL A 77 -24.81 -3.06 -22.49
C VAL A 77 -25.15 -4.47 -22.94
N THR A 78 -26.46 -4.75 -23.02
CA THR A 78 -27.00 -6.04 -23.43
C THR A 78 -26.74 -6.31 -24.91
N GLU A 79 -26.82 -5.28 -25.75
CA GLU A 79 -26.49 -5.35 -27.17
C GLU A 79 -25.01 -5.63 -27.39
N LEU A 80 -24.11 -4.86 -26.75
CA LEU A 80 -22.66 -5.08 -26.84
C LEU A 80 -22.27 -6.50 -26.39
N ALA A 81 -22.86 -6.99 -25.29
CA ALA A 81 -22.65 -8.36 -24.83
C ALA A 81 -23.19 -9.40 -25.83
N GLY A 82 -24.35 -9.15 -26.43
CA GLY A 82 -24.92 -9.99 -27.48
C GLY A 82 -24.04 -10.04 -28.73
N TYR A 83 -23.52 -8.89 -29.17
CA TYR A 83 -22.62 -8.81 -30.31
C TYR A 83 -21.34 -9.56 -30.05
N GLU A 84 -20.70 -9.35 -28.90
CA GLU A 84 -19.51 -10.10 -28.53
C GLU A 84 -19.73 -11.62 -28.49
N GLN A 85 -20.87 -12.08 -27.94
CA GLN A 85 -21.19 -13.50 -27.94
C GLN A 85 -21.31 -14.05 -29.36
N GLU A 86 -21.92 -13.29 -30.26
CA GLU A 86 -22.05 -13.69 -31.65
C GLU A 86 -20.71 -13.69 -32.40
N LEU A 87 -19.84 -12.73 -32.11
CA LEU A 87 -18.47 -12.73 -32.61
C LEU A 87 -17.69 -13.96 -32.10
N ARG A 88 -17.88 -14.37 -30.84
CA ARG A 88 -17.29 -15.61 -30.29
C ARG A 88 -17.89 -16.87 -30.89
N ASN A 89 -19.17 -16.86 -31.30
CA ASN A 89 -19.79 -17.96 -32.04
C ASN A 89 -19.15 -18.10 -33.43
N ALA A 90 -18.89 -16.98 -34.10
CA ALA A 90 -18.22 -16.95 -35.40
C ALA A 90 -16.72 -17.28 -35.32
N LEU A 91 -16.06 -16.84 -34.25
CA LEU A 91 -14.64 -17.01 -33.99
C LEU A 91 -14.43 -17.59 -32.58
N PRO A 92 -14.49 -18.94 -32.42
CA PRO A 92 -14.19 -19.57 -31.15
C PRO A 92 -12.79 -19.20 -30.66
N PHE A 93 -12.64 -18.98 -29.35
CA PHE A 93 -11.40 -18.54 -28.68
C PHE A 93 -11.00 -17.08 -28.91
N LEU A 94 -11.87 -16.24 -29.47
CA LEU A 94 -11.66 -14.79 -29.54
C LEU A 94 -11.43 -14.22 -28.14
N GLY A 95 -10.25 -13.63 -27.93
CA GLY A 95 -9.86 -13.02 -26.66
C GLY A 95 -10.47 -11.63 -26.49
N ASP A 96 -10.51 -11.16 -25.24
CA ASP A 96 -11.06 -9.82 -24.95
C ASP A 96 -10.23 -8.68 -25.53
N PHE A 97 -8.92 -8.90 -25.74
CA PHE A 97 -8.03 -7.97 -26.45
C PHE A 97 -8.30 -7.88 -27.96
N ASP A 98 -8.96 -8.88 -28.53
CA ASP A 98 -9.23 -8.94 -29.97
C ASP A 98 -10.55 -8.23 -30.34
N VAL A 99 -11.30 -7.74 -29.35
CA VAL A 99 -12.54 -6.99 -29.55
C VAL A 99 -12.47 -5.63 -28.87
N ASN A 100 -12.54 -4.58 -29.67
CA ASN A 100 -12.66 -3.21 -29.20
C ASN A 100 -14.09 -2.72 -29.39
N LEU A 101 -14.61 -2.05 -28.37
CA LEU A 101 -15.93 -1.44 -28.39
C LEU A 101 -15.77 0.08 -28.50
N VAL A 102 -16.60 0.72 -29.33
CA VAL A 102 -16.65 2.18 -29.47
C VAL A 102 -18.10 2.60 -29.28
N VAL A 103 -18.38 3.28 -28.17
CA VAL A 103 -19.72 3.78 -27.86
C VAL A 103 -19.76 5.28 -28.08
N LEU A 104 -20.60 5.72 -29.01
CA LEU A 104 -20.85 7.13 -29.29
C LEU A 104 -22.18 7.53 -28.68
N SER A 105 -22.20 8.57 -27.85
CA SER A 105 -23.45 9.08 -27.30
C SER A 105 -23.52 10.60 -27.29
N THR A 106 -24.72 11.15 -27.47
CA THR A 106 -25.00 12.57 -27.25
C THR A 106 -25.07 12.91 -25.76
N GLN A 107 -25.44 11.93 -24.92
CA GLN A 107 -25.59 12.06 -23.47
C GLN A 107 -25.01 10.84 -22.75
N TRP A 108 -24.56 11.03 -21.52
CA TRP A 108 -23.95 9.98 -20.71
C TRP A 108 -24.71 9.90 -19.39
N ASP A 109 -25.87 9.23 -19.40
CA ASP A 109 -26.64 9.04 -18.19
C ASP A 109 -25.94 8.04 -17.23
N THR A 110 -26.38 8.04 -15.97
CA THR A 110 -25.76 7.26 -14.88
C THR A 110 -25.57 5.78 -15.22
N LEU A 111 -26.54 5.13 -15.86
CA LEU A 111 -26.45 3.70 -16.17
C LEU A 111 -25.40 3.38 -17.24
N LEU A 112 -25.36 4.16 -18.33
CA LEU A 112 -24.37 3.97 -19.39
C LEU A 112 -22.96 4.28 -18.87
N ASN A 113 -22.82 5.32 -18.04
CA ASN A 113 -21.57 5.64 -17.35
C ASN A 113 -21.08 4.47 -16.49
N HIS A 114 -21.92 3.94 -15.60
CA HIS A 114 -21.52 2.81 -14.75
C HIS A 114 -21.23 1.54 -15.55
N ALA A 115 -21.91 1.32 -16.68
CA ALA A 115 -21.66 0.15 -17.50
C ALA A 115 -20.32 0.21 -18.26
N ILE A 116 -20.02 1.34 -18.91
CA ILE A 116 -18.72 1.50 -19.59
C ILE A 116 -17.59 1.55 -18.59
N SER A 117 -17.82 2.19 -17.44
CA SER A 117 -16.94 2.09 -16.29
C SER A 117 -16.67 0.61 -15.98
N ASN A 118 -17.70 -0.20 -15.69
CA ASN A 118 -17.57 -1.61 -15.39
C ASN A 118 -16.79 -2.42 -16.45
N PHE A 119 -17.05 -2.18 -17.74
CA PHE A 119 -16.34 -2.83 -18.84
C PHE A 119 -14.83 -2.58 -18.80
N ASN A 120 -14.43 -1.31 -18.72
CA ASN A 120 -13.02 -0.91 -18.73
C ASN A 120 -12.29 -1.24 -17.42
N THR A 121 -13.04 -1.35 -16.34
CA THR A 121 -12.56 -1.35 -14.95
C THR A 121 -12.46 -2.77 -14.40
N TRP A 122 -13.53 -3.55 -14.53
CA TRP A 122 -13.67 -4.87 -13.90
C TRP A 122 -13.62 -6.01 -14.91
N SER A 123 -14.28 -5.86 -16.06
CA SER A 123 -14.48 -6.97 -17.01
C SER A 123 -13.36 -7.15 -18.04
N GLY A 124 -12.25 -6.41 -17.94
CA GLY A 124 -11.12 -6.52 -18.88
C GLY A 124 -11.46 -6.15 -20.34
N LYS A 125 -12.55 -5.41 -20.57
CA LYS A 125 -13.03 -5.04 -21.91
C LYS A 125 -12.46 -3.69 -22.34
N HIS A 126 -12.29 -3.51 -23.64
CA HIS A 126 -11.74 -2.29 -24.22
C HIS A 126 -12.83 -1.43 -24.86
N CYS A 127 -13.41 -0.52 -24.08
CA CYS A 127 -14.47 0.36 -24.55
C CYS A 127 -14.04 1.83 -24.61
N LEU A 128 -13.99 2.39 -25.82
CA LEU A 128 -13.81 3.81 -26.07
C LEU A 128 -15.17 4.52 -26.02
N ALA A 129 -15.36 5.33 -24.97
CA ALA A 129 -16.52 6.21 -24.81
C ALA A 129 -16.29 7.55 -25.50
N LEU A 130 -17.16 7.90 -26.46
CA LEU A 130 -17.12 9.17 -27.19
C LEU A 130 -18.41 9.96 -26.97
N LYS A 131 -18.26 11.24 -26.62
CA LYS A 131 -19.35 12.20 -26.59
C LYS A 131 -19.41 12.96 -27.92
N VAL A 132 -20.60 13.04 -28.50
CA VAL A 132 -20.87 13.77 -29.74
C VAL A 132 -21.43 15.15 -29.42
N SER A 133 -20.77 16.22 -29.87
CA SER A 133 -21.39 17.54 -29.95
C SER A 133 -22.17 17.63 -31.26
N ALA A 134 -23.50 17.54 -31.15
CA ALA A 134 -24.42 17.51 -32.29
C ALA A 134 -24.84 18.92 -32.77
N ASP A 135 -24.31 19.97 -32.15
CA ASP A 135 -24.82 21.34 -32.31
C ASP A 135 -24.44 21.95 -33.67
N GLN A 136 -23.31 21.53 -34.27
CA GLN A 136 -22.85 21.99 -35.59
C GLN A 136 -22.11 20.89 -36.36
N ARG A 137 -22.12 20.96 -37.70
CA ARG A 137 -21.29 20.11 -38.57
C ARG A 137 -19.98 20.85 -38.94
N PRO A 138 -18.83 20.16 -39.01
CA PRO A 138 -18.63 18.74 -38.72
C PRO A 138 -18.83 18.43 -37.24
N PHE A 139 -19.40 17.26 -36.95
CA PHE A 139 -19.59 16.82 -35.56
C PHE A 139 -18.23 16.72 -34.88
N THR A 140 -18.16 17.21 -33.65
CA THR A 140 -16.96 17.07 -32.83
C THR A 140 -17.14 15.90 -31.87
N LEU A 141 -16.12 15.04 -31.80
CA LEU A 141 -16.07 13.89 -30.88
C LEU A 141 -15.06 14.21 -29.78
N THR A 142 -15.46 14.01 -28.54
CA THR A 142 -14.57 14.12 -27.38
C THR A 142 -14.59 12.83 -26.60
N CYS A 143 -13.43 12.35 -26.13
CA CYS A 143 -13.38 11.19 -25.24
C CYS A 143 -14.12 11.51 -23.94
N HIS A 144 -15.03 10.62 -23.55
CA HIS A 144 -15.76 10.69 -22.29
C HIS A 144 -15.15 9.73 -21.27
N VAL A 145 -14.71 10.23 -20.11
CA VAL A 145 -14.13 9.42 -19.01
C VAL A 145 -15.23 9.13 -18.01
N PRO A 146 -15.80 7.92 -17.97
CA PRO A 146 -16.73 7.56 -16.91
C PRO A 146 -15.96 7.34 -15.61
N ASP A 147 -16.58 7.69 -14.49
CA ASP A 147 -16.02 7.44 -13.16
C ASP A 147 -15.92 5.94 -12.87
N ALA A 148 -14.72 5.47 -12.54
CA ALA A 148 -14.45 4.06 -12.23
C ALA A 148 -15.11 3.61 -10.91
N TRP A 149 -14.95 4.41 -9.86
CA TRP A 149 -15.53 4.21 -8.52
C TRP A 149 -15.46 5.53 -7.73
N GLN A 150 -16.02 5.55 -6.50
CA GLN A 150 -15.82 6.66 -5.56
C GLN A 150 -14.47 6.49 -4.84
N LEU A 151 -13.49 7.34 -5.15
CA LEU A 151 -12.20 7.40 -4.45
C LEU A 151 -12.46 7.75 -2.99
N ARG A 152 -11.91 6.97 -2.06
CA ARG A 152 -12.08 7.18 -0.62
C ARG A 152 -10.88 7.86 0.03
N GLY A 153 -9.77 8.07 -0.70
CA GLY A 153 -8.62 8.85 -0.22
C GLY A 153 -7.77 8.12 0.81
N SER A 154 -7.61 6.79 0.67
CA SER A 154 -6.74 6.00 1.54
C SER A 154 -5.33 5.91 0.96
N ASN A 155 -4.31 6.07 1.80
CA ASN A 155 -2.89 5.94 1.40
C ASN A 155 -2.42 4.48 1.21
N GLY A 156 -3.32 3.52 1.38
CA GLY A 156 -3.03 2.08 1.26
C GLY A 156 -4.26 1.24 1.57
N LEU A 157 -4.17 -0.06 1.30
CA LEU A 157 -5.19 -1.03 1.66
C LEU A 157 -5.10 -1.34 3.18
N PRO A 158 -6.15 -1.11 3.97
CA PRO A 158 -6.11 -1.38 5.40
C PRO A 158 -5.85 -2.86 5.66
N GLN A 159 -5.03 -3.15 6.68
CA GLN A 159 -4.64 -4.53 7.00
C GLN A 159 -5.86 -5.38 7.40
N GLU A 160 -6.92 -4.77 7.93
CA GLU A 160 -8.18 -5.44 8.24
C GLU A 160 -8.93 -5.90 6.99
N ALA A 161 -8.69 -5.30 5.82
CA ALA A 161 -9.25 -5.77 4.55
C ALA A 161 -8.50 -6.99 3.99
N LEU A 162 -7.32 -7.31 4.51
CA LEU A 162 -6.57 -8.51 4.14
C LEU A 162 -6.99 -9.67 5.03
N GLN A 163 -7.90 -10.51 4.52
CA GLN A 163 -8.41 -11.67 5.24
C GLN A 163 -7.73 -12.95 4.76
N THR A 164 -7.32 -13.80 5.72
CA THR A 164 -6.51 -14.98 5.45
C THR A 164 -7.20 -16.28 5.79
N ILE A 165 -6.78 -17.36 5.12
CA ILE A 165 -7.05 -18.76 5.48
C ILE A 165 -5.76 -19.57 5.33
N ASP A 166 -5.58 -20.61 6.14
CA ASP A 166 -4.49 -21.56 5.96
C ASP A 166 -4.97 -22.84 5.26
N VAL A 167 -4.09 -23.41 4.44
CA VAL A 167 -4.18 -24.76 3.91
C VAL A 167 -2.96 -25.54 4.40
N CYS A 168 -3.13 -26.29 5.48
CA CYS A 168 -2.09 -27.14 6.06
C CYS A 168 -1.95 -28.42 5.24
N LEU A 169 -0.73 -28.74 4.81
CA LEU A 169 -0.44 -29.87 3.93
C LEU A 169 0.18 -31.02 4.73
N TYR A 170 -0.68 -31.77 5.43
CA TYR A 170 -0.27 -32.96 6.17
C TYR A 170 0.25 -34.04 5.20
N GLU A 171 1.47 -34.52 5.42
CA GLU A 171 2.07 -35.64 4.67
C GLU A 171 1.79 -36.98 5.37
N ASP A 172 1.69 -38.06 4.60
CA ASP A 172 1.56 -39.44 5.13
C ASP A 172 2.92 -40.12 5.41
N GLY A 173 4.04 -39.39 5.33
CA GLY A 173 5.41 -39.90 5.58
C GLY A 173 6.40 -38.81 6.01
N ASP A 174 7.65 -39.20 6.32
CA ASP A 174 8.71 -38.29 6.76
C ASP A 174 9.35 -37.56 5.57
N GLY A 175 8.94 -36.31 5.32
CA GLY A 175 9.56 -35.44 4.32
C GLY A 175 10.80 -34.72 4.84
N GLU A 176 11.99 -35.09 4.33
CA GLU A 176 13.28 -34.50 4.72
C GLU A 176 13.77 -33.36 3.79
N ASP A 177 13.10 -33.07 2.67
CA ASP A 177 13.61 -32.12 1.67
C ASP A 177 13.41 -30.65 2.07
N GLU A 178 14.48 -29.85 1.97
CA GLU A 178 14.43 -28.39 2.17
C GLU A 178 13.94 -27.62 0.94
N GLN A 179 14.01 -28.23 -0.25
CA GLN A 179 13.61 -27.59 -1.50
C GLN A 179 12.09 -27.59 -1.64
N ILE A 180 11.55 -26.50 -2.19
CA ILE A 180 10.11 -26.40 -2.48
C ILE A 180 9.72 -27.47 -3.53
N PRO A 181 8.80 -28.40 -3.22
CA PRO A 181 8.32 -29.37 -4.19
C PRO A 181 7.61 -28.71 -5.37
N ALA A 182 7.84 -29.20 -6.59
CA ALA A 182 7.29 -28.62 -7.82
C ALA A 182 5.74 -28.66 -7.85
N GLU A 183 5.13 -29.63 -7.18
CA GLU A 183 3.69 -29.75 -7.02
C GLU A 183 3.11 -28.57 -6.22
N LEU A 184 3.85 -28.03 -5.24
CA LEU A 184 3.41 -26.86 -4.48
C LEU A 184 3.45 -25.59 -5.31
N ILE A 185 4.50 -25.40 -6.12
CA ILE A 185 4.56 -24.31 -7.10
C ILE A 185 3.41 -24.43 -8.12
N THR A 186 3.11 -25.65 -8.56
CA THR A 186 1.97 -25.91 -9.45
C THR A 186 0.64 -25.56 -8.79
N ALA A 187 0.45 -25.95 -7.53
CA ALA A 187 -0.75 -25.62 -6.75
C ALA A 187 -0.94 -24.11 -6.57
N ILE A 188 0.14 -23.38 -6.24
CA ILE A 188 0.15 -21.92 -6.13
C ILE A 188 -0.22 -21.25 -7.45
N ASN A 189 0.33 -21.71 -8.57
CA ASN A 189 -0.02 -21.21 -9.90
C ASN A 189 -1.50 -21.45 -10.25
N ILE A 190 -2.07 -22.59 -9.82
CA ILE A 190 -3.51 -22.86 -9.99
C ILE A 190 -4.34 -21.88 -9.15
N ILE A 191 -3.94 -21.62 -7.90
CA ILE A 191 -4.59 -20.65 -7.01
C ILE A 191 -4.60 -19.27 -7.65
N ALA A 192 -3.44 -18.74 -8.05
CA ALA A 192 -3.34 -17.40 -8.64
C ALA A 192 -4.19 -17.25 -9.91
N ARG A 193 -4.09 -18.22 -10.83
CA ARG A 193 -4.88 -18.22 -12.08
C ARG A 193 -6.39 -18.40 -11.84
N SER A 194 -6.78 -19.15 -10.82
CA SER A 194 -8.18 -19.26 -10.42
C SER A 194 -8.67 -17.95 -9.81
N GLY A 195 -7.84 -17.29 -9.01
CA GLY A 195 -8.09 -15.95 -8.49
C GLY A 195 -8.36 -14.94 -9.62
N ASP A 196 -7.47 -14.88 -10.62
CA ASP A 196 -7.64 -14.01 -11.80
C ASP A 196 -8.94 -14.32 -12.58
N ARG A 197 -9.22 -15.60 -12.84
CA ARG A 197 -10.42 -16.02 -13.59
C ARG A 197 -11.73 -15.62 -12.91
N HIS A 198 -11.72 -15.51 -11.59
CA HIS A 198 -12.89 -15.14 -10.79
C HIS A 198 -12.87 -13.66 -10.37
N GLU A 199 -12.02 -12.82 -10.98
CA GLU A 199 -11.88 -11.40 -10.67
C GLU A 199 -11.62 -11.14 -9.17
N SER A 200 -10.97 -12.08 -8.49
CA SER A 200 -10.56 -11.95 -7.09
C SER A 200 -9.19 -11.26 -7.00
N HIS A 201 -8.85 -10.73 -5.83
CA HIS A 201 -7.60 -10.02 -5.59
C HIS A 201 -6.98 -10.51 -4.28
N GLY A 202 -5.68 -10.80 -4.30
CA GLY A 202 -5.02 -11.37 -3.15
C GLY A 202 -3.62 -11.88 -3.43
N PHE A 203 -3.07 -12.62 -2.47
CA PHE A 203 -1.80 -13.30 -2.57
C PHE A 203 -1.79 -14.60 -1.77
N VAL A 204 -0.86 -15.49 -2.09
CA VAL A 204 -0.62 -16.73 -1.36
C VAL A 204 0.83 -16.77 -0.91
N MET A 205 1.04 -17.15 0.34
CA MET A 205 2.35 -17.36 0.94
C MET A 205 2.53 -18.86 1.21
N LEU A 206 3.54 -19.46 0.60
CA LEU A 206 4.06 -20.76 1.00
C LEU A 206 5.04 -20.57 2.15
N TRP A 207 4.86 -21.35 3.20
CA TRP A 207 5.75 -21.35 4.34
C TRP A 207 6.03 -22.77 4.83
N ARG A 208 7.18 -22.90 5.50
CA ARG A 208 7.59 -24.14 6.16
C ARG A 208 7.37 -24.00 7.66
N ASP A 209 6.72 -24.99 8.24
CA ASP A 209 6.53 -25.06 9.69
C ASP A 209 7.86 -25.40 10.39
N HIS A 210 8.10 -24.83 11.55
CA HIS A 210 9.25 -25.08 12.42
C HIS A 210 8.83 -25.48 13.84
N ALA A 211 7.54 -25.69 14.12
CA ALA A 211 7.07 -26.15 15.42
C ALA A 211 7.77 -27.44 15.90
N ASN A 212 8.24 -28.28 14.97
CA ASN A 212 9.02 -29.49 15.23
C ASN A 212 10.53 -29.31 14.97
N LEU A 213 11.08 -28.12 15.23
CA LEU A 213 12.52 -27.81 15.17
C LEU A 213 13.19 -28.14 13.80
N GLY A 214 12.47 -27.92 12.70
CA GLY A 214 13.01 -28.06 11.33
C GLY A 214 12.46 -29.25 10.52
N ASN A 215 11.74 -30.17 11.14
CA ASN A 215 11.06 -31.29 10.44
C ASN A 215 9.63 -30.93 9.99
N GLY A 216 9.34 -29.64 9.80
CA GLY A 216 7.96 -29.19 9.67
C GLY A 216 7.40 -29.27 8.25
N GLN A 217 6.08 -29.36 8.24
CA GLN A 217 5.24 -29.54 7.07
C GLN A 217 5.15 -28.26 6.24
N TRP A 218 4.82 -28.43 4.97
CA TRP A 218 4.49 -27.33 4.09
C TRP A 218 3.07 -26.84 4.37
N SER A 219 2.88 -25.53 4.30
CA SER A 219 1.57 -24.91 4.46
C SER A 219 1.44 -23.70 3.55
N LEU A 220 0.21 -23.41 3.15
CA LEU A 220 -0.14 -22.21 2.38
C LEU A 220 -0.99 -21.29 3.25
N THR A 221 -0.68 -20.01 3.27
CA THR A 221 -1.61 -18.98 3.76
C THR A 221 -2.10 -18.20 2.54
N LEU A 222 -3.39 -18.28 2.26
CA LEU A 222 -4.02 -17.47 1.22
C LEU A 222 -4.61 -16.24 1.86
N CYS A 223 -4.35 -15.08 1.28
CA CYS A 223 -4.89 -13.80 1.67
C CYS A 223 -5.73 -13.24 0.51
N GLY A 224 -6.94 -12.80 0.78
CA GLY A 224 -7.78 -12.11 -0.19
C GLY A 224 -8.35 -10.82 0.38
N VAL A 225 -8.61 -9.87 -0.53
CA VAL A 225 -9.19 -8.58 -0.17
C VAL A 225 -10.67 -8.76 0.15
N ASP A 226 -11.09 -8.40 1.35
CA ASP A 226 -12.49 -8.34 1.78
C ASP A 226 -13.07 -6.93 1.58
N PRO A 227 -14.00 -6.74 0.61
CA PRO A 227 -14.63 -5.45 0.38
C PRO A 227 -15.49 -4.96 1.55
N ILE A 228 -16.02 -5.87 2.39
CA ILE A 228 -16.83 -5.50 3.55
C ILE A 228 -15.94 -4.92 4.63
N ALA A 229 -14.85 -5.59 5.00
CA ALA A 229 -13.86 -5.05 5.92
C ALA A 229 -13.29 -3.70 5.46
N MET A 230 -13.00 -3.55 4.15
CA MET A 230 -12.60 -2.27 3.55
C MET A 230 -13.66 -1.18 3.77
N HIS A 231 -14.93 -1.49 3.52
CA HIS A 231 -16.04 -0.56 3.74
C HIS A 231 -16.12 -0.14 5.22
N THR A 232 -16.09 -1.09 6.15
CA THR A 232 -16.16 -0.83 7.59
C THR A 232 -14.97 -0.01 8.08
N TRP A 233 -13.77 -0.25 7.55
CA TRP A 233 -12.59 0.55 7.87
C TRP A 233 -12.77 2.00 7.42
N CYS A 234 -13.23 2.21 6.18
CA CYS A 234 -13.49 3.55 5.66
C CYS A 234 -14.52 4.32 6.49
N SER A 235 -15.64 3.67 6.88
CA SER A 235 -16.66 4.29 7.74
C SER A 235 -16.08 4.68 9.11
N ARG A 236 -15.26 3.80 9.72
CA ARG A 236 -14.61 4.07 11.03
C ARG A 236 -13.61 5.22 11.00
N HIS A 237 -12.92 5.41 9.88
CA HIS A 237 -11.91 6.45 9.72
C HIS A 237 -12.46 7.76 9.13
N GLY A 238 -13.80 7.89 9.08
CA GLY A 238 -14.47 9.13 8.67
C GLY A 238 -14.28 9.47 7.19
N LEU A 239 -13.92 8.50 6.35
CA LEU A 239 -13.79 8.73 4.92
C LEU A 239 -15.18 9.01 4.33
N PRO A 240 -15.37 10.12 3.60
CA PRO A 240 -16.69 10.57 3.19
C PRO A 240 -17.33 9.60 2.20
N PHE A 241 -18.59 9.20 2.46
CA PHE A 241 -19.42 8.49 1.49
C PHE A 241 -20.89 8.84 1.69
N ARG A 242 -21.69 8.59 0.66
CA ARG A 242 -23.15 8.78 0.72
C ARG A 242 -23.81 7.54 1.35
N SER A 243 -24.51 7.72 2.48
CA SER A 243 -25.33 6.65 3.06
C SER A 243 -26.44 6.19 2.11
N SER A 244 -26.71 4.88 2.13
CA SER A 244 -27.77 4.20 1.39
C SER A 244 -28.22 2.96 2.17
N LYS A 245 -29.38 2.39 1.79
CA LYS A 245 -29.85 1.12 2.38
C LYS A 245 -28.83 -0.02 2.24
N LEU A 246 -28.02 -0.02 1.18
CA LEU A 246 -26.96 -1.02 0.98
C LEU A 246 -25.84 -0.82 2.00
N THR A 247 -25.33 0.40 2.16
CA THR A 247 -24.25 0.69 3.11
C THR A 247 -24.71 0.49 4.55
N GLU A 248 -25.94 0.89 4.89
CA GLU A 248 -26.54 0.64 6.20
C GLU A 248 -26.64 -0.87 6.52
N TYR A 249 -27.05 -1.68 5.54
CA TYR A 249 -27.08 -3.13 5.69
C TYR A 249 -25.68 -3.73 5.90
N LEU A 250 -24.69 -3.28 5.13
CA LEU A 250 -23.30 -3.74 5.25
C LEU A 250 -22.68 -3.34 6.60
N GLU A 251 -22.96 -2.14 7.09
CA GLU A 251 -22.51 -1.68 8.40
C GLU A 251 -23.14 -2.49 9.54
N GLN A 252 -24.44 -2.76 9.46
CA GLN A 252 -25.13 -3.62 10.42
C GLN A 252 -24.56 -5.04 10.39
N HIS A 253 -24.35 -5.61 9.20
CA HIS A 253 -23.79 -6.94 9.04
C HIS A 253 -22.36 -7.04 9.60
N ALA A 254 -21.52 -6.04 9.31
CA ALA A 254 -20.15 -5.99 9.83
C ALA A 254 -20.10 -5.84 11.37
N ALA A 255 -21.10 -5.18 11.97
CA ALA A 255 -21.23 -5.12 13.43
C ALA A 255 -21.64 -6.47 14.03
N ASP A 256 -22.54 -7.20 13.38
CA ASP A 256 -23.04 -8.50 13.84
C ASP A 256 -22.02 -9.64 13.61
N THR A 257 -21.23 -9.56 12.55
CA THR A 257 -20.26 -10.59 12.14
C THR A 257 -18.96 -9.94 11.67
N PRO A 258 -18.10 -9.51 12.62
CA PRO A 258 -16.83 -8.88 12.28
C PRO A 258 -15.88 -9.90 11.64
N SER A 259 -15.27 -9.49 10.52
CA SER A 259 -14.15 -10.15 9.84
C SER A 259 -14.33 -11.64 9.52
N GLN A 260 -14.73 -11.94 8.29
CA GLN A 260 -14.73 -13.30 7.75
C GLN A 260 -13.96 -13.34 6.44
N ALA A 261 -13.09 -14.34 6.29
CA ALA A 261 -12.45 -14.60 5.02
C ALA A 261 -13.50 -14.85 3.92
N PRO A 262 -13.47 -14.11 2.80
CA PRO A 262 -14.40 -14.28 1.71
C PRO A 262 -14.49 -15.74 1.25
N SER A 263 -15.72 -16.25 1.09
CA SER A 263 -15.95 -17.65 0.65
C SER A 263 -15.31 -17.99 -0.70
N SER A 264 -15.02 -16.97 -1.53
CA SER A 264 -14.28 -17.09 -2.78
C SER A 264 -12.87 -17.64 -2.58
N ILE A 265 -12.16 -17.24 -1.51
CA ILE A 265 -10.78 -17.70 -1.23
C ILE A 265 -10.76 -19.21 -0.99
N TYR A 266 -11.74 -19.75 -0.28
CA TYR A 266 -11.86 -21.20 -0.07
C TYR A 266 -12.12 -21.95 -1.38
N LYS A 267 -12.90 -21.37 -2.30
CA LYS A 267 -13.17 -21.98 -3.61
C LYS A 267 -11.91 -21.97 -4.48
N ILE A 268 -11.22 -20.83 -4.54
CA ILE A 268 -9.94 -20.67 -5.25
C ILE A 268 -8.90 -21.66 -4.71
N ALA A 269 -8.77 -21.80 -3.40
CA ALA A 269 -7.86 -22.78 -2.78
C ALA A 269 -8.18 -24.22 -3.19
N LYS A 270 -9.47 -24.59 -3.21
CA LYS A 270 -9.93 -25.95 -3.56
C LYS A 270 -9.58 -26.36 -4.99
N ASP A 271 -9.43 -25.42 -5.91
CA ASP A 271 -9.04 -25.73 -7.29
C ASP A 271 -7.63 -26.36 -7.37
N SER A 272 -6.77 -26.10 -6.38
CA SER A 272 -5.43 -26.71 -6.30
C SER A 272 -5.41 -28.10 -5.67
N PHE A 273 -6.48 -28.49 -4.96
CA PHE A 273 -6.52 -29.74 -4.19
C PHE A 273 -6.30 -31.00 -5.03
N PRO A 274 -6.76 -31.11 -6.29
CA PRO A 274 -6.47 -32.28 -7.12
C PRO A 274 -4.97 -32.56 -7.29
N VAL A 275 -4.12 -31.53 -7.37
CA VAL A 275 -2.66 -31.69 -7.47
C VAL A 275 -2.05 -32.01 -6.10
N LEU A 276 -2.56 -31.38 -5.04
CA LEU A 276 -2.04 -31.58 -3.68
C LEU A 276 -2.37 -32.97 -3.12
N ARG A 277 -3.57 -33.50 -3.39
CA ARG A 277 -4.06 -34.78 -2.85
C ARG A 277 -3.27 -36.02 -3.27
N GLY A 278 -2.36 -35.89 -4.24
CA GLY A 278 -1.46 -36.98 -4.62
C GLY A 278 -0.45 -37.33 -3.53
N LYS A 279 -0.04 -36.37 -2.70
CA LYS A 279 0.97 -36.53 -1.63
C LYS A 279 0.52 -35.98 -0.27
N TYR A 280 -0.38 -35.00 -0.28
CA TYR A 280 -0.78 -34.25 0.90
C TYR A 280 -2.26 -34.47 1.22
N ARG A 281 -2.63 -34.27 2.49
CA ARG A 281 -4.02 -34.11 2.93
C ARG A 281 -4.32 -32.63 3.22
N PRO A 282 -4.62 -31.81 2.19
CA PRO A 282 -4.85 -30.39 2.37
C PRO A 282 -6.07 -30.14 3.26
N THR A 283 -5.87 -29.40 4.35
CA THR A 283 -6.90 -29.11 5.34
C THR A 283 -6.97 -27.61 5.59
N PHE A 284 -8.18 -27.05 5.58
CA PHE A 284 -8.38 -25.64 5.91
C PHE A 284 -8.26 -25.43 7.42
N GLU A 285 -7.45 -24.45 7.79
CA GLU A 285 -7.25 -24.05 9.18
C GLU A 285 -7.25 -22.52 9.29
N THR A 286 -7.38 -22.04 10.52
CA THR A 286 -7.22 -20.65 10.98
C THR A 286 -7.57 -19.57 9.95
N ALA A 287 -8.75 -18.97 10.09
CA ALA A 287 -9.13 -17.76 9.35
C ALA A 287 -9.03 -16.52 10.27
N CYS A 288 -8.28 -15.50 9.85
CA CYS A 288 -8.11 -14.23 10.57
C CYS A 288 -7.57 -13.13 9.65
N ALA A 289 -7.47 -11.90 10.14
CA ALA A 289 -6.81 -10.83 9.40
C ALA A 289 -5.31 -11.11 9.21
N TRP A 290 -4.69 -10.49 8.21
CA TRP A 290 -3.27 -10.66 7.90
C TRP A 290 -2.35 -10.28 9.06
N ASP A 291 -2.66 -9.21 9.79
CA ASP A 291 -1.84 -8.79 10.93
C ASP A 291 -1.87 -9.80 12.10
N ASP A 292 -3.06 -10.30 12.42
CA ASP A 292 -3.23 -11.41 13.38
C ASP A 292 -2.47 -12.66 12.91
N LYS A 293 -2.55 -12.96 11.60
CA LYS A 293 -1.87 -14.11 10.99
C LYS A 293 -0.36 -14.00 11.13
N MET A 294 0.19 -12.83 10.88
CA MET A 294 1.61 -12.55 11.05
C MET A 294 2.08 -12.87 12.47
N SER A 295 1.33 -12.43 13.48
CA SER A 295 1.62 -12.71 14.90
C SER A 295 1.66 -14.21 15.20
N LEU A 296 0.75 -15.00 14.59
CA LEU A 296 0.74 -16.47 14.74
C LEU A 296 1.91 -17.16 14.03
N LEU A 297 2.33 -16.64 12.87
CA LEU A 297 3.33 -17.28 12.02
C LEU A 297 4.77 -16.91 12.40
N ARG A 298 5.02 -15.73 12.98
CA ARG A 298 6.37 -15.19 13.22
C ARG A 298 7.31 -16.13 14.00
N ARG A 299 6.76 -16.94 14.92
CA ARG A 299 7.54 -17.91 15.74
C ARG A 299 7.60 -19.33 15.19
N ARG A 300 6.70 -19.64 14.25
CA ARG A 300 6.46 -21.01 13.81
C ARG A 300 6.86 -21.22 12.36
N ALA A 301 6.71 -20.24 11.50
CA ALA A 301 6.75 -20.42 10.06
C ALA A 301 7.90 -19.62 9.44
N SER A 302 8.60 -20.22 8.49
CA SER A 302 9.51 -19.48 7.60
C SER A 302 8.83 -19.25 6.26
N PRO A 303 8.63 -18.01 5.81
CA PRO A 303 8.10 -17.72 4.48
C PRO A 303 9.12 -18.12 3.41
N MET A 304 8.65 -18.88 2.41
CA MET A 304 9.49 -19.48 1.38
C MET A 304 9.19 -18.96 -0.03
N TYR A 305 7.93 -18.69 -0.35
CA TYR A 305 7.51 -18.26 -1.69
C TYR A 305 6.18 -17.51 -1.61
N PHE A 306 5.98 -16.55 -2.52
CA PHE A 306 4.75 -15.78 -2.66
C PHE A 306 4.25 -15.82 -4.10
N GLU A 307 2.94 -15.67 -4.29
CA GLU A 307 2.36 -15.31 -5.59
C GLU A 307 1.18 -14.37 -5.38
N PHE A 308 1.03 -13.39 -6.26
CA PHE A 308 -0.02 -12.38 -6.21
C PHE A 308 -0.95 -12.54 -7.40
N TRP A 309 -2.23 -12.22 -7.25
CA TRP A 309 -3.21 -12.26 -8.34
C TRP A 309 -4.14 -11.04 -8.31
N GLY A 310 -4.86 -10.84 -9.41
CA GLY A 310 -5.73 -9.70 -9.62
C GLY A 310 -4.96 -8.38 -9.60
N VAL A 311 -5.57 -7.34 -9.03
CA VAL A 311 -4.97 -5.99 -8.96
C VAL A 311 -3.65 -5.98 -8.17
N LEU A 312 -3.53 -6.82 -7.13
CA LEU A 312 -2.30 -6.95 -6.37
C LEU A 312 -1.20 -7.61 -7.20
N GLY A 313 -1.55 -8.60 -8.05
CA GLY A 313 -0.63 -9.22 -8.99
C GLY A 313 -0.16 -8.29 -10.10
N ASP A 314 -1.05 -7.44 -10.62
CA ASP A 314 -0.69 -6.38 -11.56
C ASP A 314 0.32 -5.41 -10.93
N TYR A 315 0.01 -4.91 -9.72
CA TYR A 315 0.88 -4.00 -8.98
C TYR A 315 2.27 -4.60 -8.72
N ALA A 316 2.34 -5.87 -8.30
CA ALA A 316 3.59 -6.57 -8.05
C ALA A 316 4.46 -6.70 -9.31
N ARG A 317 3.84 -7.02 -10.44
CA ARG A 317 4.53 -7.12 -11.74
C ARG A 317 4.99 -5.76 -12.24
N ASP A 318 4.15 -4.73 -12.16
CA ASP A 318 4.50 -3.37 -12.58
C ASP A 318 5.65 -2.82 -11.74
N PHE A 319 5.62 -3.07 -10.42
CA PHE A 319 6.67 -2.69 -9.49
C PHE A 319 8.03 -3.28 -9.91
N ILE A 320 8.12 -4.60 -10.13
CA ILE A 320 9.42 -5.21 -10.49
C ILE A 320 9.86 -4.90 -11.92
N CYS A 321 8.93 -4.68 -12.85
CA CYS A 321 9.24 -4.39 -14.25
C CYS A 321 9.82 -2.98 -14.42
N HIS A 322 9.57 -2.10 -13.46
CA HIS A 322 10.13 -0.76 -13.49
C HIS A 322 11.64 -0.79 -13.26
N ARG A 323 12.40 -0.37 -14.29
CA ARG A 323 13.86 -0.39 -14.31
C ARG A 323 14.48 0.21 -13.05
N ASP A 324 13.94 1.34 -12.65
CA ASP A 324 14.37 2.13 -11.51
C ASP A 324 14.16 1.37 -10.19
N VAL A 325 13.11 0.55 -10.05
CA VAL A 325 12.94 -0.32 -8.87
C VAL A 325 14.06 -1.36 -8.85
N ARG A 326 14.34 -2.02 -9.98
CA ARG A 326 15.38 -3.05 -10.05
C ARG A 326 16.77 -2.53 -9.72
N GLU A 327 17.12 -1.36 -10.25
CA GLU A 327 18.45 -0.76 -10.04
C GLU A 327 18.64 -0.20 -8.62
N ARG A 328 17.55 0.14 -7.91
CA ARG A 328 17.62 0.82 -6.61
C ARG A 328 17.24 -0.05 -5.42
N TYR A 329 16.31 -1.00 -5.59
CA TYR A 329 15.81 -1.87 -4.54
C TYR A 329 16.70 -3.12 -4.35
N ILE A 330 17.10 -3.77 -5.44
CA ILE A 330 17.85 -5.06 -5.42
C ILE A 330 19.26 -4.96 -4.80
N PRO A 331 20.04 -3.87 -4.93
CA PRO A 331 21.41 -3.81 -4.38
C PRO A 331 21.51 -3.98 -2.86
N TYR A 332 20.42 -3.78 -2.12
CA TYR A 332 20.38 -3.91 -0.66
C TYR A 332 19.93 -5.30 -0.19
N ILE A 333 19.67 -6.20 -1.13
CA ILE A 333 19.40 -7.61 -0.85
C ILE A 333 20.58 -8.40 -1.44
N GLU A 334 21.27 -9.17 -0.59
CA GLU A 334 22.47 -9.96 -0.94
C GLU A 334 22.22 -10.97 -2.09
N ARG A 335 20.94 -11.25 -2.41
CA ARG A 335 20.51 -12.19 -3.45
C ARG A 335 20.26 -11.48 -4.77
N HIS A 336 21.05 -11.83 -5.78
CA HIS A 336 20.80 -11.40 -7.16
C HIS A 336 19.61 -12.17 -7.78
N GLN A 337 18.89 -11.51 -8.70
CA GLN A 337 17.79 -12.10 -9.50
C GLN A 337 16.50 -12.43 -8.71
N LEU A 338 16.04 -11.48 -7.89
CA LEU A 338 14.74 -11.60 -7.22
C LEU A 338 13.61 -11.05 -8.11
N ASP A 339 12.44 -11.70 -8.01
CA ASP A 339 11.17 -11.19 -8.50
C ASP A 339 10.16 -11.06 -7.36
N TRP A 340 8.91 -10.71 -7.67
CA TRP A 340 7.85 -10.51 -6.68
C TRP A 340 7.48 -11.78 -5.90
N THR A 341 7.95 -12.95 -6.32
CA THR A 341 7.64 -14.23 -5.66
C THR A 341 8.56 -14.50 -4.48
N HIS A 342 9.71 -13.83 -4.42
CA HIS A 342 10.67 -14.02 -3.35
C HIS A 342 10.24 -13.24 -2.08
N PRO A 343 10.31 -13.84 -0.86
CA PRO A 343 9.90 -13.17 0.38
C PRO A 343 10.53 -11.80 0.62
N ASP A 344 11.82 -11.64 0.29
CA ASP A 344 12.56 -10.37 0.48
C ASP A 344 12.03 -9.22 -0.42
N VAL A 345 11.22 -9.53 -1.44
CA VAL A 345 10.53 -8.54 -2.29
C VAL A 345 9.04 -8.49 -1.96
N ALA A 346 8.39 -9.66 -1.88
CA ALA A 346 6.96 -9.81 -1.64
C ALA A 346 6.51 -9.18 -0.32
N PHE A 347 7.27 -9.38 0.75
CA PHE A 347 6.87 -8.93 2.08
C PHE A 347 6.92 -7.41 2.21
N PRO A 348 8.01 -6.71 1.81
CA PRO A 348 7.99 -5.25 1.74
C PRO A 348 6.92 -4.71 0.78
N LEU A 349 6.65 -5.40 -0.33
CA LEU A 349 5.58 -5.01 -1.27
C LEU A 349 4.20 -5.04 -0.61
N ILE A 350 3.91 -6.03 0.24
CA ILE A 350 2.66 -6.07 1.03
C ILE A 350 2.59 -4.86 1.97
N GLY A 351 3.69 -4.50 2.64
CA GLY A 351 3.76 -3.29 3.47
C GLY A 351 3.42 -2.02 2.67
N ASN A 352 4.00 -1.88 1.47
CA ASN A 352 3.71 -0.77 0.55
C ASN A 352 2.24 -0.74 0.11
N ILE A 353 1.66 -1.91 -0.22
CA ILE A 353 0.23 -2.03 -0.56
C ILE A 353 -0.64 -1.57 0.60
N CYS A 354 -0.23 -1.85 1.85
CA CYS A 354 -0.98 -1.48 3.03
C CYS A 354 -0.74 -0.05 3.55
N GLY A 355 0.19 0.69 2.96
CA GLY A 355 0.62 1.99 3.51
C GLY A 355 1.35 1.88 4.85
N ASP A 356 1.78 0.68 5.24
CA ASP A 356 2.65 0.46 6.39
C ASP A 356 4.10 0.58 5.90
N ILE A 357 4.68 1.77 6.04
CA ILE A 357 5.99 2.11 5.48
C ILE A 357 6.86 2.74 6.58
N PRO A 358 8.08 2.24 6.83
CA PRO A 358 9.05 2.91 7.70
C PRO A 358 9.34 4.33 7.20
N PHE A 359 9.45 5.31 8.10
CA PHE A 359 9.67 6.72 7.75
C PHE A 359 8.60 7.24 6.77
N PRO A 360 7.31 7.27 7.18
CA PRO A 360 6.23 7.74 6.33
C PRO A 360 6.54 9.14 5.81
N ASP A 361 6.23 9.35 4.53
CA ASP A 361 6.52 10.57 3.76
C ASP A 361 8.02 10.87 3.55
N GLY A 362 8.92 9.99 3.97
CA GLY A 362 10.37 10.23 3.97
C GLY A 362 10.86 11.08 5.14
N VAL A 363 9.99 11.35 6.12
CA VAL A 363 10.28 12.18 7.28
C VAL A 363 10.83 11.31 8.41
N VAL A 364 11.83 11.83 9.14
CA VAL A 364 12.48 11.14 10.25
C VAL A 364 12.07 11.77 11.58
N ARG A 365 10.99 11.28 12.20
CA ARG A 365 10.50 11.74 13.51
C ARG A 365 11.08 10.92 14.66
N CYS A 366 10.84 11.33 15.91
CA CYS A 366 11.28 10.59 17.10
C CYS A 366 10.60 9.20 17.18
N SER A 367 9.32 9.11 16.84
CA SER A 367 8.61 7.81 16.76
C SER A 367 9.14 6.92 15.65
N ASP A 368 9.45 7.48 14.49
CA ASP A 368 9.95 6.73 13.33
C ASP A 368 11.31 6.08 13.63
N VAL A 369 12.24 6.84 14.23
CA VAL A 369 13.56 6.30 14.61
C VAL A 369 13.49 5.34 15.80
N PHE A 370 12.57 5.56 16.75
CA PHE A 370 12.35 4.59 17.84
C PHE A 370 11.87 3.24 17.30
N GLU A 371 10.89 3.25 16.41
CA GLU A 371 10.36 2.03 15.77
C GLU A 371 11.41 1.35 14.88
N ALA A 372 12.17 2.11 14.10
CA ALA A 372 13.31 1.59 13.35
C ALA A 372 14.37 0.97 14.29
N GLY A 373 14.63 1.60 15.43
CA GLY A 373 15.49 1.09 16.49
C GLY A 373 15.00 -0.27 17.01
N ILE A 374 13.70 -0.41 17.30
CA ILE A 374 13.11 -1.69 17.74
C ILE A 374 13.32 -2.77 16.68
N LYS A 375 12.98 -2.50 15.42
CA LYS A 375 13.05 -3.49 14.33
C LYS A 375 14.49 -3.96 14.08
N LEU A 376 15.44 -3.02 13.98
CA LEU A 376 16.85 -3.34 13.75
C LEU A 376 17.51 -3.96 14.99
N GLY A 377 17.21 -3.43 16.18
CA GLY A 377 17.74 -3.93 17.45
C GLY A 377 17.25 -5.33 17.78
N LEU A 378 15.99 -5.65 17.45
CA LEU A 378 15.44 -7.01 17.61
C LEU A 378 16.19 -7.99 16.72
N HIS A 379 16.37 -7.65 15.43
CA HIS A 379 17.13 -8.48 14.52
C HIS A 379 18.59 -8.67 14.99
N GLU A 380 19.25 -7.59 15.41
CA GLU A 380 20.62 -7.62 15.95
C GLU A 380 20.73 -8.50 17.21
N ALA A 381 19.78 -8.40 18.14
CA ALA A 381 19.76 -9.20 19.36
C ALA A 381 19.57 -10.69 19.06
N LEU A 382 18.59 -11.06 18.24
CA LEU A 382 18.35 -12.44 17.85
C LEU A 382 19.49 -13.03 17.00
N ALA A 383 20.11 -12.21 16.15
CA ALA A 383 21.29 -12.59 15.38
C ALA A 383 22.48 -12.95 16.30
N ARG A 384 22.65 -12.27 17.44
CA ARG A 384 23.66 -12.61 18.45
C ARG A 384 23.31 -13.87 19.23
N ILE A 385 22.08 -13.98 19.73
CA ILE A 385 21.62 -15.14 20.51
C ILE A 385 21.71 -16.43 19.68
N SER A 386 21.32 -16.37 18.41
CA SER A 386 21.42 -17.51 17.49
C SER A 386 22.85 -17.95 17.16
N GLN A 387 23.88 -17.15 17.49
CA GLN A 387 25.29 -17.54 17.35
C GLN A 387 25.82 -18.26 18.61
N GLU A 388 25.10 -18.25 19.72
CA GLU A 388 25.54 -18.86 20.98
C GLU A 388 25.58 -20.40 20.90
N SER A 389 24.62 -21.00 20.19
CA SER A 389 24.59 -22.45 19.95
C SER A 389 23.76 -22.84 18.73
N ALA A 390 24.03 -24.03 18.18
CA ALA A 390 23.23 -24.61 17.10
C ALA A 390 21.78 -24.97 17.53
N ASP A 391 21.49 -25.03 18.83
CA ASP A 391 20.14 -25.25 19.37
C ASP A 391 19.33 -23.95 19.34
N GLU A 392 19.93 -22.84 19.80
CA GLU A 392 19.32 -21.50 19.73
C GLU A 392 19.07 -21.07 18.28
N GLU A 393 20.00 -21.35 17.38
CA GLU A 393 19.80 -21.10 15.95
C GLU A 393 18.54 -21.80 15.42
N ARG A 394 18.31 -23.06 15.80
CA ARG A 394 17.15 -23.83 15.34
C ARG A 394 15.85 -23.30 15.93
N LYS A 395 15.84 -22.90 17.21
CA LYS A 395 14.66 -22.30 17.86
C LYS A 395 14.28 -20.96 17.25
N LEU A 396 15.28 -20.15 16.90
CA LEU A 396 15.07 -18.79 16.40
C LEU A 396 14.91 -18.71 14.89
N ALA A 397 15.10 -19.80 14.14
CA ALA A 397 15.13 -19.80 12.68
C ALA A 397 13.94 -19.05 12.03
N ALA A 398 12.71 -19.36 12.45
CA ALA A 398 11.51 -18.70 11.94
C ALA A 398 11.51 -17.20 12.29
N LEU A 399 11.69 -16.86 13.57
CA LEU A 399 11.67 -15.49 14.05
C LEU A 399 12.77 -14.63 13.42
N MET A 400 13.96 -15.19 13.21
CA MET A 400 15.05 -14.55 12.49
C MET A 400 14.70 -14.24 11.05
N ARG A 401 13.97 -15.13 10.36
CA ARG A 401 13.54 -14.89 8.98
C ARG A 401 12.60 -13.68 8.92
N TRP A 402 11.64 -13.59 9.85
CA TRP A 402 10.71 -12.46 9.90
C TRP A 402 11.39 -11.15 10.29
N THR A 403 12.31 -11.18 11.27
CA THR A 403 12.99 -9.94 11.70
C THR A 403 13.93 -9.42 10.63
N LEU A 404 14.54 -10.30 9.84
CA LEU A 404 15.29 -9.91 8.66
C LEU A 404 14.39 -9.22 7.62
N LEU A 405 13.19 -9.74 7.37
CA LEU A 405 12.24 -9.12 6.43
C LEU A 405 11.81 -7.72 6.89
N GLU A 406 11.53 -7.52 8.19
CA GLU A 406 11.27 -6.17 8.74
C GLU A 406 12.48 -5.25 8.67
N ALA A 407 13.67 -5.74 9.04
CA ALA A 407 14.90 -4.96 8.94
C ALA A 407 15.17 -4.55 7.49
N THR A 408 14.89 -5.43 6.52
CA THR A 408 15.02 -5.15 5.09
C THR A 408 14.07 -4.02 4.67
N ARG A 409 12.80 -4.01 5.14
CA ARG A 409 11.87 -2.90 4.89
C ARG A 409 12.44 -1.56 5.36
N VAL A 410 13.02 -1.54 6.55
CA VAL A 410 13.64 -0.32 7.13
C VAL A 410 14.83 0.14 6.29
N VAL A 411 15.72 -0.78 5.88
CA VAL A 411 16.90 -0.47 5.04
C VAL A 411 16.50 0.08 3.67
N ILE A 412 15.45 -0.47 3.05
CA ILE A 412 14.96 0.00 1.76
C ILE A 412 14.54 1.47 1.83
N GLU A 413 13.78 1.85 2.85
CA GLU A 413 13.35 3.25 2.99
C GLU A 413 14.52 4.17 3.39
N MET A 414 15.46 3.71 4.22
CA MET A 414 16.71 4.44 4.49
C MET A 414 17.54 4.66 3.22
N ALA A 415 17.58 3.66 2.33
CA ALA A 415 18.27 3.76 1.04
C ALA A 415 17.59 4.75 0.10
N GLU A 416 16.26 4.85 0.14
CA GLU A 416 15.53 5.89 -0.60
C GLU A 416 15.83 7.28 -0.02
N ILE A 417 15.82 7.45 1.30
CA ILE A 417 16.18 8.72 1.95
C ILE A 417 17.60 9.15 1.56
N TYR A 418 18.58 8.25 1.66
CA TYR A 418 19.97 8.48 1.22
C TYR A 418 20.06 9.03 -0.21
N ARG A 419 19.22 8.55 -1.13
CA ARG A 419 19.25 8.97 -2.54
C ARG A 419 18.58 10.30 -2.80
N THR A 420 17.69 10.74 -1.91
CA THR A 420 16.89 11.95 -2.11
C THR A 420 17.41 13.14 -1.30
N VAL A 421 18.11 12.88 -0.20
CA VAL A 421 18.54 13.87 0.78
C VAL A 421 20.01 14.23 0.59
N ALA A 422 20.34 15.51 0.67
CA ALA A 422 21.70 16.02 0.45
C ALA A 422 22.67 15.72 1.61
N GLU A 423 22.15 15.66 2.84
CA GLU A 423 22.95 15.50 4.06
C GLU A 423 23.45 14.07 4.28
N VAL A 424 22.78 13.06 3.72
CA VAL A 424 23.16 11.65 3.87
C VAL A 424 24.13 11.27 2.75
N ALA A 425 25.43 11.40 3.01
CA ALA A 425 26.46 11.21 1.98
C ALA A 425 26.85 9.75 1.71
N GLU A 426 26.60 8.85 2.66
CA GLU A 426 27.01 7.44 2.59
C GLU A 426 25.80 6.51 2.48
N PRO A 427 25.83 5.48 1.61
CA PRO A 427 24.73 4.54 1.49
C PRO A 427 24.60 3.67 2.75
N PRO A 428 23.39 3.25 3.14
CA PRO A 428 23.22 2.31 4.23
C PRO A 428 23.92 0.98 3.91
N PRO A 429 24.66 0.39 4.87
CA PRO A 429 25.31 -0.90 4.66
C PRO A 429 24.28 -2.02 4.50
N PRO A 430 24.56 -3.04 3.66
CA PRO A 430 23.63 -4.14 3.43
C PRO A 430 23.51 -5.06 4.65
N LEU A 431 22.35 -5.68 4.82
CA LEU A 431 22.13 -6.76 5.80
C LEU A 431 22.66 -8.09 5.24
N SER A 432 23.39 -8.82 6.07
CA SER A 432 23.91 -10.14 5.73
C SER A 432 22.98 -11.25 6.19
N THR A 433 22.75 -12.23 5.33
CA THR A 433 22.06 -13.47 5.71
C THR A 433 22.99 -14.56 6.26
N ALA A 434 24.30 -14.42 6.00
CA ALA A 434 25.31 -15.38 6.44
C ALA A 434 25.47 -15.39 7.97
N LYS A 435 25.62 -16.60 8.52
CA LYS A 435 25.66 -16.86 9.97
C LYS A 435 26.73 -16.07 10.70
N ASP A 436 27.90 -15.92 10.10
CA ASP A 436 29.06 -15.33 10.75
C ASP A 436 29.01 -13.79 10.76
N THR A 437 28.30 -13.19 9.80
CA THR A 437 28.30 -11.74 9.55
C THR A 437 26.97 -11.05 9.82
N ARG A 438 25.86 -11.79 9.97
CA ARG A 438 24.51 -11.23 10.20
C ARG A 438 24.43 -10.28 11.40
N ALA A 439 25.05 -10.64 12.52
CA ALA A 439 25.04 -9.79 13.72
C ALA A 439 25.85 -8.51 13.51
N SER A 440 27.06 -8.63 12.94
CA SER A 440 27.92 -7.46 12.68
C SER A 440 27.35 -6.54 11.60
N SER A 441 26.65 -7.06 10.58
CA SER A 441 26.00 -6.23 9.56
C SER A 441 24.85 -5.42 10.16
N ALA A 442 24.03 -6.04 11.01
CA ALA A 442 22.95 -5.34 11.70
C ALA A 442 23.50 -4.24 12.62
N ALA A 443 24.55 -4.54 13.39
CA ALA A 443 25.21 -3.55 14.24
C ALA A 443 25.80 -2.38 13.44
N SER A 444 26.43 -2.66 12.29
CA SER A 444 27.00 -1.64 11.40
C SER A 444 25.93 -0.71 10.82
N LEU A 445 24.78 -1.28 10.42
CA LEU A 445 23.63 -0.50 9.99
C LEU A 445 23.09 0.40 11.11
N CYS A 446 22.94 -0.12 12.32
CA CYS A 446 22.49 0.69 13.46
C CYS A 446 23.47 1.85 13.77
N THR A 447 24.78 1.64 13.61
CA THR A 447 25.77 2.74 13.71
C THR A 447 25.57 3.76 12.59
N TRP A 448 25.39 3.29 11.35
CA TRP A 448 25.13 4.18 10.21
C TRP A 448 23.89 5.07 10.41
N VAL A 449 22.83 4.55 11.04
CA VAL A 449 21.62 5.33 11.35
C VAL A 449 21.93 6.53 12.25
N ILE A 450 22.73 6.31 13.30
CA ILE A 450 23.10 7.37 14.25
C ILE A 450 23.99 8.40 13.54
N ASP A 451 25.02 7.93 12.84
CA ASP A 451 26.08 8.78 12.30
C ASP A 451 25.66 9.54 11.03
N HIS A 452 24.85 8.94 10.16
CA HIS A 452 24.53 9.50 8.83
C HIS A 452 23.06 9.88 8.64
N LEU A 453 22.11 9.07 9.11
CA LEU A 453 20.68 9.37 8.91
C LEU A 453 20.20 10.45 9.88
N ILE A 454 20.53 10.30 11.17
CA ILE A 454 20.11 11.21 12.23
C ILE A 454 21.12 12.36 12.40
N GLY A 455 22.42 12.02 12.48
CA GLY A 455 23.50 12.99 12.68
C GLY A 455 23.59 13.55 14.10
N ASP A 456 24.73 14.16 14.42
CA ASP A 456 25.11 14.59 15.78
C ASP A 456 24.25 15.72 16.36
N ASP A 457 23.63 16.53 15.50
CA ASP A 457 22.82 17.68 15.92
C ASP A 457 21.44 17.27 16.48
N ASN A 458 21.04 16.00 16.30
CA ASN A 458 19.70 15.51 16.59
C ASN A 458 19.67 14.55 17.80
N VAL A 459 20.23 14.99 18.93
CA VAL A 459 20.43 14.17 20.15
C VAL A 459 19.16 13.47 20.64
N VAL A 460 17.99 14.12 20.60
CA VAL A 460 16.72 13.49 21.03
C VAL A 460 16.35 12.31 20.13
N HIS A 461 16.52 12.44 18.81
CA HIS A 461 16.28 11.37 17.85
C HIS A 461 17.27 10.22 18.06
N GLN A 462 18.56 10.51 18.26
CA GLN A 462 19.56 9.50 18.57
C GLN A 462 19.17 8.71 19.83
N ARG A 463 18.76 9.39 20.90
CA ARG A 463 18.29 8.74 22.13
C ARG A 463 17.05 7.88 21.90
N CYS A 464 16.08 8.35 21.13
CA CYS A 464 14.91 7.56 20.76
C CYS A 464 15.32 6.29 20.00
N PHE A 465 16.21 6.40 19.02
CA PHE A 465 16.73 5.25 18.28
C PHE A 465 17.47 4.26 19.20
N GLU A 466 18.37 4.74 20.06
CA GLU A 466 19.14 3.92 20.99
C GLU A 466 18.25 3.19 22.00
N ILE A 467 17.26 3.88 22.58
CA ILE A 467 16.30 3.26 23.51
C ILE A 467 15.51 2.17 22.79
N GLY A 468 15.06 2.42 21.55
CA GLY A 468 14.40 1.40 20.72
C GLY A 468 15.31 0.20 20.44
N ARG A 469 16.57 0.44 20.04
CA ARG A 469 17.58 -0.58 19.72
C ARG A 469 17.92 -1.46 20.91
N TRP A 470 18.29 -0.85 22.04
CA TRP A 470 18.70 -1.59 23.23
C TRP A 470 17.51 -2.17 24.00
N GLY A 471 16.35 -1.53 23.90
CA GLY A 471 15.09 -2.00 24.47
C GLY A 471 14.27 -2.91 23.54
N ALA A 472 14.80 -3.32 22.38
CA ALA A 472 14.02 -4.02 21.36
C ALA A 472 13.34 -5.31 21.86
N LEU A 473 14.01 -6.08 22.73
CA LEU A 473 13.46 -7.28 23.36
C LEU A 473 12.33 -6.98 24.37
N PHE A 474 12.19 -5.72 24.80
CA PHE A 474 11.07 -5.28 25.64
C PHE A 474 9.95 -4.66 24.81
N PHE A 475 10.28 -3.75 23.89
CA PHE A 475 9.29 -2.98 23.17
C PHE A 475 8.63 -3.73 22.02
N SER A 476 9.29 -4.75 21.47
CA SER A 476 8.71 -5.56 20.40
C SER A 476 7.58 -6.45 20.93
N ASP A 477 6.46 -6.43 20.22
CA ASP A 477 5.31 -7.33 20.37
C ASP A 477 5.56 -8.75 19.83
N TRP A 478 6.77 -9.05 19.34
CA TRP A 478 7.10 -10.37 18.76
C TRP A 478 7.58 -11.37 19.80
N LEU A 479 7.86 -10.89 21.01
CA LEU A 479 8.27 -11.68 22.14
C LEU A 479 7.10 -12.01 23.07
N ASP A 480 7.13 -13.20 23.67
CA ASP A 480 6.11 -13.54 24.65
C ASP A 480 6.32 -12.76 25.95
N GLU A 481 5.26 -12.67 26.75
CA GLU A 481 5.29 -11.87 27.99
C GLU A 481 6.38 -12.35 28.97
N ARG A 482 6.72 -13.64 28.98
CA ARG A 482 7.73 -14.20 29.88
C ARG A 482 9.14 -13.80 29.46
N GLU A 483 9.43 -13.90 28.16
CA GLU A 483 10.70 -13.46 27.57
C GLU A 483 10.91 -11.96 27.78
N GLN A 484 9.87 -11.15 27.54
CA GLN A 484 9.89 -9.71 27.81
C GLN A 484 10.15 -9.44 29.29
N GLN A 485 9.40 -10.06 30.20
CA GLN A 485 9.55 -9.86 31.65
C GLN A 485 10.96 -10.23 32.15
N ALA A 486 11.54 -11.32 31.66
CA ALA A 486 12.90 -11.72 32.02
C ALA A 486 13.93 -10.66 31.59
N PHE A 487 13.81 -10.14 30.36
CA PHE A 487 14.68 -9.08 29.87
C PHE A 487 14.51 -7.78 30.66
N VAL A 488 13.27 -7.36 30.92
CA VAL A 488 12.93 -6.16 31.68
C VAL A 488 13.48 -6.21 33.09
N HIS A 489 13.28 -7.32 33.80
CA HIS A 489 13.77 -7.46 35.17
C HIS A 489 15.30 -7.27 35.25
N ALA A 490 16.04 -7.67 34.22
CA ALA A 490 17.48 -7.52 34.17
C ALA A 490 17.96 -6.13 33.71
N ASN A 491 17.19 -5.41 32.89
CA ASN A 491 17.68 -4.24 32.14
C ASN A 491 16.86 -2.95 32.30
N ALA A 492 15.72 -2.97 33.00
CA ALA A 492 14.78 -1.84 33.05
C ALA A 492 15.44 -0.52 33.49
N GLU A 493 16.22 -0.53 34.57
CA GLU A 493 16.89 0.68 35.08
C GLU A 493 17.93 1.22 34.09
N ALA A 494 18.69 0.34 33.44
CA ALA A 494 19.69 0.73 32.44
C ALA A 494 19.04 1.39 31.22
N LEU A 495 17.83 0.94 30.83
CA LEU A 495 17.05 1.52 29.72
C LEU A 495 16.31 2.81 30.14
N ALA A 496 15.82 2.87 31.37
CA ALA A 496 15.07 4.02 31.88
C ALA A 496 15.97 5.23 32.17
N ASN A 497 17.23 5.02 32.56
CA ASN A 497 18.13 6.12 32.90
C ASN A 497 18.39 7.11 31.74
N PRO A 498 18.76 6.69 30.53
CA PRO A 498 18.88 7.59 29.38
C PRO A 498 17.58 8.34 29.08
N LEU A 499 16.44 7.69 29.26
CA LEU A 499 15.13 8.28 29.07
C LEU A 499 14.85 9.38 30.11
N ARG A 500 15.15 9.14 31.40
CA ARG A 500 15.01 10.14 32.47
C ARG A 500 15.90 11.37 32.23
N GLU A 501 17.14 11.14 31.79
CA GLU A 501 18.10 12.20 31.47
C GLU A 501 17.62 13.07 30.30
N MET A 502 17.01 12.46 29.29
CA MET A 502 16.48 13.17 28.12
C MET A 502 15.17 13.94 28.42
N LEU A 503 14.20 13.30 29.08
CA LEU A 503 12.84 13.84 29.23
C LEU A 503 12.79 15.10 30.11
N GLY A 504 13.54 15.13 31.21
CA GLY A 504 13.50 16.23 32.18
C GLY A 504 13.80 17.60 31.55
N PRO A 505 14.98 17.80 30.95
CA PRO A 505 15.34 19.06 30.29
C PRO A 505 14.42 19.39 29.11
N LEU A 506 14.10 18.39 28.29
CA LEU A 506 13.30 18.56 27.07
C LEU A 506 11.90 19.08 27.40
N LEU A 507 11.20 18.42 28.32
CA LEU A 507 9.81 18.75 28.65
C LEU A 507 9.68 20.01 29.51
N ASN A 508 10.70 20.33 30.31
CA ASN A 508 10.76 21.64 30.98
C ASN A 508 10.92 22.79 29.97
N SER A 509 11.68 22.59 28.89
CA SER A 509 11.81 23.59 27.82
C SER A 509 10.56 23.71 26.96
N ALA A 510 9.91 22.58 26.63
CA ALA A 510 8.72 22.57 25.77
C ALA A 510 7.44 23.01 26.52
N ASN A 511 7.37 22.74 27.83
CA ASN A 511 6.24 22.99 28.73
C ASN A 511 4.86 22.69 28.09
N PRO A 512 4.51 21.42 27.87
CA PRO A 512 3.32 21.02 27.12
C PRO A 512 1.99 21.45 27.78
N PHE A 513 2.00 21.85 29.06
CA PHE A 513 0.82 22.37 29.75
C PHE A 513 0.46 23.81 29.35
N GLU A 514 1.42 24.58 28.85
CA GLU A 514 1.19 25.94 28.34
C GLU A 514 0.76 25.96 26.87
N MET A 515 0.96 24.85 26.15
CA MET A 515 0.51 24.68 24.77
C MET A 515 -1.00 24.37 24.69
N GLU A 516 -1.59 24.50 23.50
CA GLU A 516 -2.98 24.11 23.27
C GLU A 516 -3.17 22.60 23.48
N ALA A 517 -4.19 22.20 24.25
CA ALA A 517 -4.39 20.81 24.66
C ALA A 517 -4.50 19.82 23.48
N GLY A 518 -5.04 20.27 22.35
CA GLY A 518 -5.16 19.47 21.12
C GLY A 518 -3.82 19.24 20.41
N ARG A 519 -2.79 20.06 20.66
CA ARG A 519 -1.47 19.93 20.04
C ARG A 519 -0.52 19.02 20.82
N THR A 520 -0.79 18.81 22.11
CA THR A 520 0.06 18.01 23.00
C THR A 520 -0.72 16.84 23.61
N SER A 521 -1.57 16.21 22.81
CA SER A 521 -2.57 15.26 23.31
C SER A 521 -1.93 13.95 23.76
N ALA A 522 -1.02 13.41 22.94
CA ALA A 522 -0.27 12.20 23.24
C ALA A 522 0.73 12.46 24.37
N LEU A 523 1.43 13.60 24.33
CA LEU A 523 2.40 13.97 25.37
C LEU A 523 1.74 14.18 26.74
N ARG A 524 0.54 14.78 26.79
CA ARG A 524 -0.23 14.87 28.04
C ARG A 524 -0.77 13.52 28.51
N ALA A 525 -1.09 12.60 27.60
CA ALA A 525 -1.48 11.24 27.98
C ALA A 525 -0.31 10.50 28.63
N PHE A 526 0.89 10.59 28.05
CA PHE A 526 2.14 10.09 28.63
C PHE A 526 2.38 10.65 30.04
N LEU A 527 2.35 11.98 30.21
CA LEU A 527 2.58 12.63 31.50
C LEU A 527 1.59 12.16 32.57
N ARG A 528 0.30 12.01 32.22
CA ARG A 528 -0.71 11.48 33.14
C ARG A 528 -0.42 10.04 33.56
N GLN A 529 0.04 9.18 32.64
CA GLN A 529 0.35 7.79 32.94
C GLN A 529 1.51 7.67 33.94
N VAL A 530 2.43 8.63 33.95
CA VAL A 530 3.52 8.73 34.94
C VAL A 530 3.21 9.68 36.11
N ALA A 531 1.92 9.98 36.34
CA ALA A 531 1.41 10.80 37.44
C ALA A 531 1.90 12.26 37.48
N ILE A 532 2.21 12.85 36.31
CA ILE A 532 2.51 14.28 36.15
C ILE A 532 1.32 14.96 35.47
N THR A 533 0.70 15.91 36.14
CA THR A 533 -0.58 16.53 35.71
C THR A 533 -0.51 18.05 35.58
N SER A 534 0.58 18.67 36.02
CA SER A 534 0.75 20.12 35.97
C SER A 534 2.18 20.56 35.63
N SER A 535 2.31 21.80 35.15
CA SER A 535 3.62 22.43 34.89
C SER A 535 4.47 22.55 36.17
N ALA A 536 3.83 22.78 37.32
CA ALA A 536 4.51 22.85 38.61
C ALA A 536 5.15 21.52 39.02
N GLU A 537 4.49 20.39 38.74
CA GLU A 537 5.03 19.05 38.99
C GLU A 537 6.18 18.71 38.04
N LEU A 538 6.10 19.15 36.78
CA LEU A 538 7.13 18.93 35.77
C LEU A 538 8.44 19.68 36.11
N ALA A 539 8.32 20.88 36.69
CA ALA A 539 9.44 21.75 37.05
C ALA A 539 10.17 21.37 38.35
N VAL A 540 9.79 20.27 39.02
CA VAL A 540 10.42 19.82 40.26
C VAL A 540 11.87 19.35 40.03
N HIS A 541 12.78 19.71 40.95
CA HIS A 541 14.16 19.22 40.98
C HIS A 541 14.42 18.35 42.22
N PRO A 542 15.02 17.15 42.10
CA PRO A 542 15.43 16.49 40.86
C PRO A 542 14.21 16.10 39.98
N SER A 543 14.47 15.86 38.70
CA SER A 543 13.45 15.55 37.69
C SER A 543 12.40 14.55 38.21
N PRO A 544 11.07 14.82 38.05
CA PRO A 544 10.02 13.95 38.57
C PRO A 544 10.09 12.52 37.97
N PHE A 545 10.65 12.37 36.77
CA PHE A 545 10.86 11.07 36.13
C PHE A 545 11.80 10.14 36.91
N ASN A 546 12.65 10.68 37.79
CA ASN A 546 13.53 9.88 38.65
C ASN A 546 12.77 9.10 39.73
N ALA A 547 11.57 9.54 40.09
CA ALA A 547 10.72 8.85 41.06
C ALA A 547 9.81 7.79 40.42
N VAL A 548 9.70 7.77 39.09
CA VAL A 548 8.89 6.82 38.33
C VAL A 548 9.65 5.49 38.22
N GLN A 549 8.97 4.38 38.51
CA GLN A 549 9.52 3.04 38.34
C GLN A 549 9.92 2.82 36.88
N ALA A 550 11.07 2.19 36.65
CA ALA A 550 11.63 2.05 35.31
C ALA A 550 10.66 1.37 34.32
N VAL A 551 9.98 0.30 34.75
CA VAL A 551 9.03 -0.44 33.90
C VAL A 551 7.83 0.43 33.51
N ASP A 552 7.25 1.15 34.47
CA ASP A 552 6.10 2.04 34.23
C ASP A 552 6.49 3.18 33.29
N LEU A 553 7.69 3.75 33.46
CA LEU A 553 8.21 4.80 32.59
C LEU A 553 8.41 4.32 31.15
N LEU A 554 9.03 3.14 30.96
CA LEU A 554 9.28 2.57 29.64
C LEU A 554 7.96 2.17 28.96
N SER A 555 7.01 1.57 29.70
CA SER A 555 5.68 1.24 29.18
C SER A 555 4.93 2.49 28.73
N ALA A 556 4.87 3.53 29.58
CA ALA A 556 4.24 4.79 29.21
C ALA A 556 4.92 5.45 28.01
N PHE A 557 6.24 5.34 27.92
CA PHE A 557 7.00 5.90 26.80
C PHE A 557 6.64 5.22 25.47
N ARG A 558 6.51 3.89 25.47
CA ARG A 558 6.05 3.11 24.31
C ARG A 558 4.63 3.50 23.89
N ASP A 559 3.71 3.54 24.85
CA ASP A 559 2.27 3.71 24.57
C ASP A 559 1.95 5.12 24.04
N HIS A 560 2.58 6.14 24.64
CA HIS A 560 2.22 7.54 24.41
C HIS A 560 3.43 8.47 24.29
N GLY A 561 4.52 8.19 25.01
CA GLY A 561 5.63 9.13 25.14
C GLY A 561 6.33 9.43 23.83
N VAL A 562 6.66 8.42 23.04
CA VAL A 562 7.42 8.61 21.79
C VAL A 562 6.64 9.40 20.74
N ARG A 563 5.34 9.11 20.55
CA ARG A 563 4.46 9.90 19.68
C ARG A 563 4.22 11.30 20.24
N GLY A 564 4.21 11.43 21.56
CA GLY A 564 4.15 12.73 22.24
C GLY A 564 5.40 13.57 22.02
N LEU A 565 6.57 12.98 21.79
CA LEU A 565 7.77 13.74 21.44
C LEU A 565 7.66 14.39 20.06
N ASP A 566 7.02 13.74 19.09
CA ASP A 566 6.79 14.32 17.75
C ASP A 566 5.92 15.60 17.81
N GLU A 567 5.14 15.80 18.87
CA GLU A 567 4.32 17.01 19.08
C GLU A 567 5.16 18.25 19.49
N VAL A 568 6.39 18.05 19.98
CA VAL A 568 7.26 19.10 20.54
C VAL A 568 8.68 19.12 19.96
N VAL A 569 9.12 18.02 19.36
CA VAL A 569 10.42 17.88 18.70
C VAL A 569 10.20 17.83 17.20
N PRO A 570 10.70 18.83 16.44
CA PRO A 570 10.64 18.80 14.98
C PRO A 570 11.36 17.58 14.44
N ALA A 571 10.89 17.04 13.32
CA ALA A 571 11.58 15.96 12.61
C ALA A 571 13.00 16.38 12.18
N VAL A 572 13.88 15.42 11.92
CA VAL A 572 15.23 15.68 11.41
C VAL A 572 15.14 16.47 10.10
N LEU A 573 15.85 17.60 10.03
CA LEU A 573 15.87 18.44 8.83
C LEU A 573 16.78 17.83 7.78
N HIS A 574 16.16 17.48 6.65
CA HIS A 574 16.81 16.92 5.48
C HIS A 574 16.43 17.75 4.25
N THR A 575 17.43 18.17 3.50
CA THR A 575 17.24 18.94 2.26
C THR A 575 17.05 17.97 1.10
N VAL A 576 15.86 17.97 0.52
CA VAL A 576 15.55 17.15 -0.66
C VAL A 576 16.06 17.84 -1.92
N GLY A 577 16.71 17.07 -2.80
CA GLY A 577 17.11 17.52 -4.13
C GLY A 577 15.93 17.85 -5.06
N GLU A 578 16.22 18.27 -6.29
CA GLU A 578 15.17 18.51 -7.29
C GLU A 578 14.36 17.23 -7.57
N MET A 579 13.04 17.40 -7.63
CA MET A 579 12.14 16.31 -7.98
C MET A 579 12.41 15.85 -9.42
N PRO A 580 12.42 14.52 -9.67
CA PRO A 580 12.47 14.03 -11.04
C PRO A 580 11.20 14.42 -11.80
N ASP A 581 11.26 14.42 -13.14
CA ASP A 581 10.07 14.62 -13.97
C ASP A 581 9.02 13.56 -13.61
N MET A 582 7.85 14.01 -13.14
CA MET A 582 6.74 13.14 -12.77
C MET A 582 5.68 13.13 -13.86
N ALA A 583 5.29 11.94 -14.30
CA ALA A 583 4.12 11.75 -15.15
C ALA A 583 2.84 11.92 -14.31
N ILE A 584 2.33 13.15 -14.22
CA ILE A 584 1.12 13.47 -13.46
C ILE A 584 -0.10 13.50 -14.37
N ASP A 585 -1.14 12.73 -14.01
CA ASP A 585 -2.48 12.87 -14.57
C ASP A 585 -3.18 14.09 -13.94
N TRP A 586 -2.95 15.25 -14.55
CA TRP A 586 -3.50 16.51 -14.08
C TRP A 586 -5.03 16.58 -14.15
N ASP A 587 -5.63 15.85 -15.09
CA ASP A 587 -7.08 15.89 -15.27
C ASP A 587 -7.76 15.00 -14.23
N GLY A 588 -7.22 13.80 -13.97
CA GLY A 588 -7.67 12.94 -12.87
C GLY A 588 -7.48 13.55 -11.48
N MET A 589 -6.37 14.27 -11.28
CA MET A 589 -6.14 15.03 -10.04
C MET A 589 -7.20 16.12 -9.82
N ARG A 590 -7.56 16.87 -10.88
CA ARG A 590 -8.62 17.88 -10.81
C ARG A 590 -9.98 17.29 -10.53
N GLU A 591 -10.30 16.15 -11.17
CA GLU A 591 -11.54 15.43 -10.94
C GLU A 591 -11.66 14.98 -9.47
N SER A 592 -10.59 14.44 -8.90
CA SER A 592 -10.53 14.01 -7.50
C SER A 592 -10.79 15.16 -6.54
N VAL A 593 -10.19 16.33 -6.80
CA VAL A 593 -10.42 17.57 -6.04
C VAL A 593 -11.88 18.01 -6.12
N ARG A 594 -12.49 17.94 -7.32
CA ARG A 594 -13.91 18.29 -7.50
C ARG A 594 -14.82 17.38 -6.68
N LYS A 595 -14.57 16.07 -6.68
CA LYS A 595 -15.37 15.10 -5.90
C LYS A 595 -15.29 15.34 -4.40
N ILE A 596 -14.10 15.63 -3.86
CA ILE A 596 -13.94 16.03 -2.45
C ILE A 596 -14.71 17.33 -2.16
N PHE A 597 -14.71 18.28 -3.11
CA PHE A 597 -15.47 19.52 -2.96
C PHE A 597 -17.00 19.31 -2.94
N GLU A 598 -17.49 18.42 -3.79
CA GLU A 598 -18.89 18.06 -3.92
C GLU A 598 -19.39 17.18 -2.75
N SER A 599 -18.51 16.42 -2.10
CA SER A 599 -18.84 15.67 -0.88
C SER A 599 -19.09 16.57 0.35
N GLY A 600 -18.71 17.86 0.25
CA GLY A 600 -18.96 18.88 1.26
C GLY A 600 -17.69 19.53 1.82
N CYS A 601 -16.49 19.02 1.52
CA CYS A 601 -15.24 19.62 1.98
C CYS A 601 -14.86 20.86 1.16
N LYS A 602 -14.62 22.01 1.80
CA LYS A 602 -14.26 23.27 1.09
C LYS A 602 -12.75 23.56 1.04
N TRP A 603 -11.93 22.60 1.44
CA TRP A 603 -10.46 22.68 1.40
C TRP A 603 -9.83 21.40 0.81
N PRO A 604 -10.24 20.98 -0.40
CA PRO A 604 -9.54 19.91 -1.08
C PRO A 604 -8.11 20.36 -1.41
N THR A 605 -7.15 19.45 -1.30
CA THR A 605 -5.73 19.76 -1.46
C THR A 605 -5.01 18.73 -2.31
N VAL A 606 -3.98 19.19 -3.01
CA VAL A 606 -2.93 18.35 -3.58
C VAL A 606 -1.75 18.38 -2.63
N MET A 607 -1.28 17.22 -2.19
CA MET A 607 -0.18 17.08 -1.24
C MET A 607 1.06 16.57 -1.96
N LEU A 608 2.24 17.02 -1.53
CA LEU A 608 3.53 16.51 -1.99
C LEU A 608 4.43 16.31 -0.77
N SER A 609 4.77 15.06 -0.50
CA SER A 609 5.65 14.63 0.60
C SER A 609 7.14 14.74 0.26
N GLN A 610 7.98 14.55 1.27
CA GLN A 610 9.45 14.65 1.19
C GLN A 610 10.09 13.57 0.31
N ASN A 611 9.60 12.33 0.37
CA ASN A 611 10.01 11.27 -0.56
C ASN A 611 9.42 11.43 -1.98
N GLY A 612 8.63 12.48 -2.17
CA GLY A 612 8.02 12.90 -3.42
C GLY A 612 6.63 12.30 -3.70
N VAL A 613 6.10 11.43 -2.83
CA VAL A 613 4.72 10.92 -2.95
C VAL A 613 3.75 12.09 -3.00
N TRP A 614 2.86 12.08 -3.99
CA TRP A 614 1.80 13.06 -4.14
C TRP A 614 0.44 12.39 -4.15
N GLY A 615 -0.58 13.16 -3.76
CA GLY A 615 -1.94 12.68 -3.69
C GLY A 615 -2.94 13.82 -3.60
N VAL A 616 -4.22 13.46 -3.59
CA VAL A 616 -5.33 14.39 -3.37
C VAL A 616 -5.99 14.05 -2.04
N GLY A 617 -6.24 15.04 -1.21
CA GLY A 617 -6.84 14.88 0.10
C GLY A 617 -7.53 16.16 0.57
N GLU A 618 -7.52 16.39 1.87
CA GLU A 618 -8.06 17.59 2.49
C GLU A 618 -7.02 18.27 3.37
N VAL A 619 -7.05 19.60 3.44
CA VAL A 619 -6.19 20.35 4.38
C VAL A 619 -6.48 19.90 5.82
N ASP A 620 -5.46 19.86 6.68
CA ASP A 620 -5.64 19.50 8.10
C ASP A 620 -6.74 20.33 8.78
N LEU A 621 -7.55 19.68 9.62
CA LEU A 621 -8.72 20.28 10.26
C LEU A 621 -8.38 21.53 11.09
N GLN A 622 -7.21 21.57 11.74
CA GLN A 622 -6.78 22.72 12.53
C GLN A 622 -6.42 23.90 11.63
N LEU A 623 -5.81 23.64 10.47
CA LEU A 623 -5.45 24.66 9.50
C LEU A 623 -6.68 25.24 8.77
N ARG A 624 -7.74 24.45 8.56
CA ARG A 624 -9.00 24.94 7.94
C ARG A 624 -9.60 26.15 8.67
N LYS A 625 -9.40 26.26 9.99
CA LYS A 625 -9.88 27.40 10.79
C LYS A 625 -9.17 28.73 10.44
N LEU A 626 -7.97 28.64 9.89
CA LEU A 626 -7.11 29.79 9.57
C LEU A 626 -7.09 30.10 8.06
N LEU A 627 -7.63 29.20 7.24
CA LEU A 627 -7.52 29.22 5.79
C LEU A 627 -8.88 29.46 5.13
N ILE A 628 -8.89 30.27 4.06
CA ILE A 628 -10.12 30.63 3.34
C ILE A 628 -10.54 29.46 2.44
N PRO A 629 -11.83 29.04 2.41
CA PRO A 629 -12.27 27.98 1.51
C PRO A 629 -12.02 28.32 0.04
N ILE A 630 -11.88 27.30 -0.80
CA ILE A 630 -11.86 27.51 -2.27
C ILE A 630 -13.27 27.84 -2.78
N GLY A 631 -13.37 28.68 -3.80
CA GLY A 631 -14.64 29.07 -4.41
C GLY A 631 -15.12 28.11 -5.50
N ASP A 632 -14.19 27.66 -6.35
CA ASP A 632 -14.46 26.82 -7.51
C ASP A 632 -13.33 25.79 -7.70
N PRO A 633 -13.59 24.47 -7.57
CA PRO A 633 -12.58 23.42 -7.71
C PRO A 633 -12.01 23.30 -9.14
N ASP A 634 -12.67 23.86 -10.16
CA ASP A 634 -12.15 23.87 -11.53
C ASP A 634 -11.09 24.95 -11.74
N VAL A 635 -11.02 25.92 -10.83
CA VAL A 635 -10.10 27.06 -10.89
C VAL A 635 -9.04 26.98 -9.79
N GLU A 636 -9.49 26.77 -8.55
CA GLU A 636 -8.68 26.87 -7.33
C GLU A 636 -8.49 25.51 -6.65
N VAL A 637 -7.33 25.33 -6.03
CA VAL A 637 -6.99 24.15 -5.23
C VAL A 637 -5.99 24.54 -4.14
N TYR A 638 -5.99 23.83 -3.01
CA TYR A 638 -4.88 23.94 -2.04
C TYR A 638 -3.70 23.09 -2.49
N PHE A 639 -2.50 23.61 -2.30
CA PHE A 639 -1.26 22.85 -2.38
C PHE A 639 -0.63 22.79 -1.00
N VAL A 640 -0.31 21.58 -0.56
CA VAL A 640 0.45 21.31 0.66
C VAL A 640 1.80 20.76 0.23
N ASP A 641 2.86 21.51 0.54
CA ASP A 641 4.24 21.10 0.30
C ASP A 641 4.85 20.63 1.63
N ASP A 642 4.99 19.32 1.76
CA ASP A 642 5.57 18.63 2.93
C ASP A 642 7.03 18.21 2.66
N LYS A 643 7.69 18.78 1.64
CA LYS A 643 9.11 18.48 1.35
C LYS A 643 10.10 19.06 2.36
N ALA A 644 9.66 20.03 3.14
CA ALA A 644 10.45 20.64 4.19
C ALA A 644 9.86 20.30 5.56
N VAL A 645 10.69 20.38 6.62
CA VAL A 645 10.24 20.24 8.02
C VAL A 645 9.09 21.19 8.40
N ALA A 646 8.88 22.25 7.62
CA ALA A 646 7.70 23.10 7.71
C ALA A 646 6.79 22.92 6.49
N SER A 647 5.72 22.16 6.68
CA SER A 647 4.58 22.09 5.77
C SER A 647 3.97 23.47 5.56
N PHE A 648 3.80 23.91 4.32
CA PHE A 648 3.00 25.10 4.03
C PHE A 648 1.82 24.77 3.13
N SER A 649 0.65 25.28 3.51
CA SER A 649 -0.58 25.18 2.73
C SER A 649 -0.85 26.50 2.03
N VAL A 650 -1.02 26.46 0.71
CA VAL A 650 -1.29 27.67 -0.08
C VAL A 650 -2.40 27.41 -1.08
N LYS A 651 -3.38 28.32 -1.13
CA LYS A 651 -4.42 28.32 -2.17
C LYS A 651 -3.82 28.85 -3.46
N MET A 652 -3.97 28.12 -4.56
CA MET A 652 -3.47 28.52 -5.87
C MET A 652 -4.38 28.03 -6.99
N THR A 653 -4.08 28.46 -8.21
CA THR A 653 -4.74 28.01 -9.43
C THR A 653 -4.06 26.78 -10.02
N TRP A 654 -4.79 25.99 -10.82
CA TRP A 654 -4.22 24.83 -11.52
C TRP A 654 -2.97 25.14 -12.37
N PRO A 655 -2.89 26.25 -13.13
CA PRO A 655 -1.66 26.61 -13.85
C PRO A 655 -0.46 26.90 -12.94
N GLU A 656 -0.69 27.53 -11.78
CA GLU A 656 0.36 27.80 -10.80
C GLU A 656 0.89 26.50 -10.18
N LEU A 657 -0.01 25.57 -9.85
CA LEU A 657 0.34 24.25 -9.38
C LEU A 657 1.17 23.47 -10.42
N ARG A 658 0.72 23.45 -11.68
CA ARG A 658 1.46 22.82 -12.80
C ARG A 658 2.87 23.38 -12.92
N LYS A 659 3.03 24.70 -12.79
CA LYS A 659 4.34 25.35 -12.83
C LYS A 659 5.23 24.88 -11.66
N LYS A 660 4.71 24.76 -10.44
CA LYS A 660 5.47 24.23 -9.30
C LYS A 660 6.01 22.80 -9.51
N PHE A 661 5.31 22.01 -10.30
CA PHE A 661 5.72 20.63 -10.64
C PHE A 661 6.61 20.54 -11.89
N THR A 662 6.75 21.61 -12.69
CA THR A 662 7.47 21.60 -13.98
C THR A 662 8.71 22.50 -14.03
N VAL A 663 8.94 23.37 -13.04
CA VAL A 663 10.16 24.19 -12.97
C VAL A 663 11.34 23.32 -12.54
N SER A 664 12.00 22.67 -13.51
CA SER A 664 13.44 22.34 -13.45
C SER A 664 14.09 22.03 -14.83
N SER A 665 13.36 22.13 -15.95
CA SER A 665 13.91 21.78 -17.27
C SER A 665 14.67 22.90 -17.99
N ASP A 666 14.38 24.18 -17.71
CA ASP A 666 14.97 25.30 -18.46
C ASP A 666 16.40 25.70 -18.04
N ASP A 667 16.85 25.34 -16.84
CA ASP A 667 18.22 25.68 -16.37
C ASP A 667 19.28 24.64 -16.77
N ARG A 668 18.89 23.45 -17.25
CA ARG A 668 19.84 22.45 -17.79
C ARG A 668 20.44 22.85 -19.14
N LEU A 669 19.86 23.82 -19.85
CA LEU A 669 20.35 24.30 -21.14
C LEU A 669 21.33 25.49 -21.02
N LYS A 670 21.61 25.99 -19.81
CA LYS A 670 22.60 27.06 -19.58
C LYS A 670 23.88 26.62 -18.87
N ALA A 671 23.98 25.37 -18.45
CA ALA A 671 25.20 24.78 -17.95
C ALA A 671 25.54 23.53 -18.76
N SER A 672 26.01 23.76 -19.98
CA SER A 672 26.78 22.78 -20.76
C SER A 672 28.13 22.49 -20.11
#